data_AF-A0A8K9VCI7-F1
#
_entry.id   AF-A0A8K9VCI7-F1
#
_cell.length_a   1.000
_cell.length_b   1.000
_cell.length_c   1.000
_cell.angle_alpha   90.00
_cell.angle_beta   90.00
_cell.angle_gamma   90.00
#
_symmetry.space_group_name_H-M   'P 1'
#
loop_
_entity.id
_entity.type
_entity.pdbx_description
1 polymer ?
#
loop_
_entity_poly.entity_id
_entity_poly.type
_entity_poly.pdbx_seq_one_letter_code
_entity_poly.pdbx_strand_id
1 'polypeptide(L)'
;YYRSPMSEALMFSLAPRNVYTNHWAVRIAGGQEEADKLAAKYGYNNYGQIGSLEDHYHFHHSRVVRRAAFSTRGAHSFIQMDPKVDWVQQQLVKQRVKRYIKSDTRSPDPNFVHFNDPKWSNMWYIHCTDKNNRCRSEMNILAAWQRGYTGKNVVVTILDDGIERNHPDLAQNYDQLASYDVNGNDHDPTPRYDSSNENKHGTRCAGEVAAVANNSHCIVGIAYNARIGGIRMLDGDVTDVVEAKSLGVRPDYIDIYSASWGPDDDGKTVDGPGPLAKQAFEMGIKKGRKGLGSIFVWASGNGGRQGDHCSCDGYTNSIYTISISSTTENGNKPWYLEVCSSTLATTYSSGEFYDRKIVTTDLRQRCTDGHTGTSVSAPMVAGVIALTLEANPLVSWRDIQHLLVKTSRPVHLKANDWKTNAAGHRVSHLYGFGLVDAEGMVVEAKKWRSVPTQHTCTRMYIRADQSLNSTITSTGCTEQAEQHVSYVEHVVVKVLVVHPRRGDLEVSLISPSGTRSQLLAKRLFDNSNEGFRNWEFMTVQCWGERAEGQWILEIIDSPSSLRNPEVLGKLKEWTLVLYGTSGHPYQSHGTQHSRSRMLEIPTPSRDPNGECGDQGCDGPDPDHCLNCIHYSLGSLKTGRTCVSHCPLGFYDNLEARRCRRCHKGCERCVGRTPTECRSCRRGLYFNPLNTTCSETCPAGYFADDSKSSGVRKCLRCHENCMKCLRDSDRCTACNDGYREHKRVFVCVCVCSLAGMTCVPECANGTFFHLEEMKCSPCHTSCSTCTGQCPCHTSCSTCTGQCPCHTSCSTCTGQCPCHTSCSTCTGQCPCHTSCSTCTGQCPCHTSCSTCTGQCPCHTSCSTCTGQCPCHTSCSTCTGQCPCHTSCSTCTGQCPCHTSCSTCTGQCPCHTSCSTCTGQCPCHTSCSTCTGQCPCHTSCSTCTGQCPCHTSCSTCTGQCPCHTSCSTCTGQCPCHTSCSHKDRSKKYCACVRVCVCACVCVCVCVCVCVCVCVCVCVCVCVCVCVCVKPPVIGSMTGFWNAFLSITLNANSKRLHCFTQWSS
;
A
#
# COMPACT_ATOMS: atom_id res chain seq x y z
N TYR A 1 55.41 -10.26 59.34
CA TYR A 1 55.04 -11.00 58.12
C TYR A 1 54.70 -10.00 57.03
N TYR A 2 55.28 -10.20 55.84
CA TYR A 2 55.79 -9.15 54.94
C TYR A 2 54.75 -8.35 54.10
N ARG A 3 54.95 -7.02 54.10
CA ARG A 3 54.87 -5.99 53.02
C ARG A 3 53.67 -5.86 52.05
N SER A 4 53.03 -4.68 52.12
CA SER A 4 53.10 -3.52 51.17
C SER A 4 52.64 -3.64 49.68
N PRO A 5 52.40 -2.50 48.96
CA PRO A 5 51.14 -2.21 48.26
C PRO A 5 51.33 -1.76 46.78
N MET A 6 50.24 -1.21 46.21
CA MET A 6 50.19 -0.17 45.16
C MET A 6 50.35 -0.51 43.66
N SER A 7 49.51 0.24 42.91
CA SER A 7 49.69 0.84 41.58
C SER A 7 49.24 0.10 40.31
N GLU A 8 48.24 0.72 39.65
CA GLU A 8 48.16 0.98 38.19
C GLU A 8 49.56 1.10 37.54
N ALA A 9 49.89 0.74 36.31
CA ALA A 9 49.19 0.41 35.08
C ALA A 9 50.20 -0.31 34.16
N LEU A 10 49.74 -1.10 33.18
CA LEU A 10 49.99 -0.83 31.75
C LEU A 10 49.35 -1.92 30.88
N MET A 11 48.56 -1.48 29.92
CA MET A 11 48.10 -2.24 28.76
C MET A 11 49.29 -2.81 27.96
N PHE A 12 49.18 -4.08 27.58
CA PHE A 12 49.61 -4.53 26.26
C PHE A 12 48.56 -5.47 25.67
N SER A 13 48.11 -5.10 24.47
CA SER A 13 47.15 -5.80 23.63
C SER A 13 47.65 -7.17 23.18
N LEU A 14 46.83 -8.22 23.35
CA LEU A 14 46.92 -9.47 22.60
C LEU A 14 45.56 -9.74 21.94
N ALA A 15 45.57 -9.97 20.63
CA ALA A 15 44.41 -10.31 19.81
C ALA A 15 43.63 -11.54 20.36
N PRO A 16 42.32 -11.66 20.07
CA PRO A 16 41.50 -12.74 20.64
C PRO A 16 41.97 -14.12 20.15
N ARG A 17 42.25 -15.02 21.10
CA ARG A 17 42.58 -16.44 20.83
C ARG A 17 41.32 -17.17 20.35
N ASN A 18 41.39 -17.81 19.19
CA ASN A 18 40.38 -18.75 18.69
C ASN A 18 40.28 -19.96 19.63
N VAL A 19 39.10 -20.24 20.20
CA VAL A 19 38.87 -21.40 21.08
C VAL A 19 38.08 -22.46 20.33
N TYR A 20 38.70 -23.62 20.08
CA TYR A 20 38.11 -24.76 19.40
C TYR A 20 37.32 -25.63 20.39
N THR A 21 36.15 -26.11 19.96
CA THR A 21 35.27 -26.98 20.76
C THR A 21 35.39 -28.45 20.34
N ASN A 22 34.84 -29.36 21.14
CA ASN A 22 34.76 -30.79 20.84
C ASN A 22 33.51 -31.16 20.02
N HIS A 23 33.05 -30.23 19.18
CA HIS A 23 31.94 -30.41 18.25
C HIS A 23 32.37 -30.11 16.81
N TRP A 24 31.82 -30.87 15.86
CA TRP A 24 32.07 -30.76 14.44
C TRP A 24 30.75 -30.70 13.67
N ALA A 25 30.73 -29.90 12.61
CA ALA A 25 29.71 -30.01 11.58
C ALA A 25 30.32 -30.81 10.43
N VAL A 26 29.64 -31.85 9.97
CA VAL A 26 30.14 -32.81 8.98
C VAL A 26 29.09 -32.99 7.91
N ARG A 27 29.47 -32.91 6.63
CA ARG A 27 28.61 -33.23 5.49
C ARG A 27 28.91 -34.64 5.00
N ILE A 28 27.89 -35.50 4.94
CA ILE A 28 27.99 -36.90 4.56
C ILE A 28 26.81 -37.24 3.65
N ALA A 29 27.08 -37.48 2.38
CA ALA A 29 26.05 -37.92 1.44
C ALA A 29 25.64 -39.38 1.73
N GLY A 30 24.34 -39.62 1.93
CA GLY A 30 23.81 -40.98 2.18
C GLY A 30 22.89 -41.12 3.39
N GLY A 31 22.46 -40.01 4.01
CA GLY A 31 21.45 -40.03 5.07
C GLY A 31 21.98 -40.36 6.48
N GLN A 32 21.07 -40.28 7.45
CA GLN A 32 21.35 -40.38 8.90
C GLN A 32 22.09 -41.68 9.28
N GLU A 33 21.76 -42.79 8.63
CA GLU A 33 22.31 -44.11 8.97
C GLU A 33 23.81 -44.23 8.62
N GLU A 34 24.25 -43.65 7.50
CA GLU A 34 25.67 -43.60 7.16
C GLU A 34 26.43 -42.59 8.03
N ALA A 35 25.80 -41.49 8.42
CA ALA A 35 26.36 -40.56 9.39
C ALA A 35 26.58 -41.22 10.76
N ASP A 36 25.65 -42.05 11.24
CA ASP A 36 25.79 -42.79 12.50
C ASP A 36 26.95 -43.81 12.44
N LYS A 37 27.09 -44.54 11.32
CA LYS A 37 28.21 -45.47 11.10
C LYS A 37 29.56 -44.76 11.08
N LEU A 38 29.66 -43.62 10.37
CA LEU A 38 30.88 -42.82 10.29
C LEU A 38 31.24 -42.17 11.65
N ALA A 39 30.24 -41.73 12.40
CA ALA A 39 30.44 -41.21 13.74
C ALA A 39 31.05 -42.29 14.65
N ALA A 40 30.43 -43.48 14.72
CA ALA A 40 30.93 -44.59 15.53
C ALA A 40 32.34 -45.05 15.11
N LYS A 41 32.61 -45.14 13.80
CA LYS A 41 33.92 -45.54 13.24
C LYS A 41 35.06 -44.65 13.71
N TYR A 42 34.85 -43.33 13.78
CA TYR A 42 35.87 -42.37 14.18
C TYR A 42 35.75 -41.87 15.63
N GLY A 43 34.90 -42.53 16.44
CA GLY A 43 34.77 -42.24 17.87
C GLY A 43 33.94 -41.00 18.22
N TYR A 44 33.12 -40.52 17.28
CA TYR A 44 32.15 -39.45 17.47
C TYR A 44 30.78 -40.01 17.87
N ASN A 45 30.02 -39.20 18.59
CA ASN A 45 28.58 -39.37 18.77
C ASN A 45 27.88 -38.46 17.75
N ASN A 46 27.00 -39.02 16.92
CA ASN A 46 26.16 -38.24 16.02
C ASN A 46 24.94 -37.72 16.79
N TYR A 47 24.73 -36.41 16.76
CA TYR A 47 23.59 -35.74 17.40
C TYR A 47 22.46 -35.40 16.42
N GLY A 48 22.57 -35.87 15.17
CA GLY A 48 21.54 -35.70 14.15
C GLY A 48 21.85 -34.59 13.16
N GLN A 49 20.97 -34.46 12.17
CA GLN A 49 21.08 -33.44 11.13
C GLN A 49 20.99 -32.03 11.73
N ILE A 50 21.82 -31.13 11.22
CA ILE A 50 21.88 -29.73 11.64
C ILE A 50 20.72 -28.97 10.99
N GLY A 51 19.58 -28.97 11.67
CA GLY A 51 18.37 -28.29 11.20
C GLY A 51 17.89 -28.85 9.86
N SER A 52 17.46 -27.97 8.95
CA SER A 52 16.97 -28.33 7.62
C SER A 52 18.07 -28.53 6.57
N LEU A 53 19.35 -28.54 6.97
CA LEU A 53 20.47 -28.72 6.06
C LEU A 53 20.64 -30.21 5.72
N GLU A 54 20.18 -30.62 4.55
CA GLU A 54 20.31 -32.00 4.07
C GLU A 54 21.76 -32.46 4.08
N ASP A 55 21.97 -33.69 4.55
CA ASP A 55 23.27 -34.37 4.64
C ASP A 55 24.33 -33.68 5.52
N HIS A 56 23.96 -32.70 6.36
CA HIS A 56 24.87 -32.06 7.32
C HIS A 56 24.54 -32.47 8.75
N TYR A 57 25.49 -33.09 9.45
CA TYR A 57 25.28 -33.72 10.74
C TYR A 57 26.19 -33.13 11.83
N HIS A 58 25.67 -33.09 13.06
CA HIS A 58 26.39 -32.57 14.22
C HIS A 58 27.11 -33.70 14.96
N PHE A 59 28.43 -33.73 14.87
CA PHE A 59 29.24 -34.74 15.54
C PHE A 59 29.88 -34.19 16.81
N HIS A 60 29.95 -35.01 17.86
CA HIS A 60 30.58 -34.67 19.14
C HIS A 60 31.58 -35.74 19.55
N HIS A 61 32.80 -35.35 19.93
CA HIS A 61 33.83 -36.29 20.36
C HIS A 61 34.10 -36.16 21.86
N SER A 62 33.77 -37.19 22.64
CA SER A 62 33.82 -37.18 24.10
C SER A 62 35.24 -37.05 24.67
N ARG A 63 36.27 -37.48 23.92
CA ARG A 63 37.68 -37.45 24.35
C ARG A 63 38.46 -36.21 23.90
N VAL A 64 37.84 -35.25 23.21
CA VAL A 64 38.51 -34.00 22.81
C VAL A 64 38.15 -32.89 23.80
N VAL A 65 39.16 -32.08 24.18
CA VAL A 65 39.00 -31.03 25.21
C VAL A 65 38.12 -29.90 24.67
N ARG A 66 37.07 -29.53 25.41
CA ARG A 66 36.01 -28.56 25.03
C ARG A 66 36.49 -27.13 24.74
N ARG A 67 37.72 -26.76 25.13
CA ARG A 67 38.28 -25.41 24.95
C ARG A 67 39.78 -25.48 24.65
N ALA A 68 40.14 -25.83 23.42
CA ALA A 68 41.52 -25.87 22.97
C ALA A 68 41.91 -24.57 22.25
N ALA A 69 43.11 -24.05 22.50
CA ALA A 69 43.62 -22.85 21.82
C ALA A 69 44.04 -23.10 20.36
N PHE A 70 44.12 -24.37 19.95
CA PHE A 70 44.50 -24.83 18.62
C PHE A 70 43.64 -26.03 18.21
N SER A 71 43.42 -26.24 16.91
CA SER A 71 42.73 -27.43 16.38
C SER A 71 43.48 -28.69 16.81
N THR A 72 42.77 -29.63 17.40
CA THR A 72 43.37 -30.87 17.94
C THR A 72 43.69 -31.84 16.80
N ARG A 73 44.90 -32.42 16.79
CA ARG A 73 45.30 -33.46 15.83
C ARG A 73 45.32 -34.82 16.54
N GLY A 74 44.53 -35.76 16.04
CA GLY A 74 44.39 -37.11 16.61
C GLY A 74 43.55 -38.03 15.70
N ALA A 75 43.21 -39.24 16.16
CA ALA A 75 42.47 -40.20 15.33
C ALA A 75 41.13 -39.65 14.78
N HIS A 76 40.50 -38.77 15.54
CA HIS A 76 39.28 -38.05 15.18
C HIS A 76 39.46 -37.10 13.97
N SER A 77 40.66 -36.55 13.74
CA SER A 77 40.94 -35.67 12.58
C SER A 77 41.09 -36.40 11.25
N PHE A 78 41.13 -37.74 11.24
CA PHE A 78 41.15 -38.52 9.98
C PHE A 78 39.79 -38.63 9.31
N ILE A 79 38.70 -38.26 9.98
CA ILE A 79 37.37 -38.21 9.35
C ILE A 79 37.34 -37.31 8.12
N GLN A 80 38.18 -36.27 8.06
CA GLN A 80 38.29 -35.37 6.90
C GLN A 80 38.89 -36.06 5.65
N MET A 81 39.46 -37.26 5.81
CA MET A 81 40.06 -38.06 4.73
C MET A 81 39.19 -39.26 4.35
N ASP A 82 38.05 -39.48 5.02
CA ASP A 82 37.14 -40.57 4.65
C ASP A 82 36.43 -40.22 3.33
N PRO A 83 36.47 -41.09 2.31
CA PRO A 83 35.93 -40.78 0.98
C PRO A 83 34.41 -40.54 0.95
N LYS A 84 33.69 -40.85 2.04
CA LYS A 84 32.26 -40.55 2.20
C LYS A 84 31.98 -39.21 2.88
N VAL A 85 32.99 -38.49 3.36
CA VAL A 85 32.84 -37.21 4.06
C VAL A 85 33.22 -36.09 3.10
N ASP A 86 32.21 -35.35 2.62
CA ASP A 86 32.41 -34.27 1.65
C ASP A 86 33.03 -33.03 2.28
N TRP A 87 32.71 -32.79 3.56
CA TRP A 87 33.17 -31.60 4.27
C TRP A 87 33.09 -31.80 5.78
N VAL A 88 34.03 -31.21 6.52
CA VAL A 88 34.01 -31.27 7.99
C VAL A 88 34.76 -30.10 8.61
N GLN A 89 34.12 -29.45 9.58
CA GLN A 89 34.68 -28.32 10.31
C GLN A 89 34.46 -28.44 11.81
N GLN A 90 35.56 -28.31 12.57
CA GLN A 90 35.52 -28.18 14.02
C GLN A 90 34.96 -26.80 14.42
N GLN A 91 34.00 -26.78 15.33
CA GLN A 91 33.31 -25.55 15.71
C GLN A 91 34.17 -24.70 16.65
N LEU A 92 34.31 -23.42 16.32
CA LEU A 92 35.03 -22.43 17.13
C LEU A 92 34.05 -21.57 17.96
N VAL A 93 34.44 -21.26 19.18
CA VAL A 93 33.72 -20.33 20.05
C VAL A 93 33.92 -18.91 19.52
N LYS A 94 32.88 -18.31 18.94
CA LYS A 94 32.86 -16.89 18.58
C LYS A 94 32.43 -16.05 19.78
N GLN A 95 33.18 -15.00 20.14
CA GLN A 95 32.79 -14.09 21.22
C GLN A 95 31.73 -13.10 20.73
N ARG A 96 30.53 -13.17 21.31
CA ARG A 96 29.41 -12.22 21.09
C ARG A 96 28.83 -11.90 22.46
N VAL A 97 28.65 -10.62 22.79
CA VAL A 97 28.14 -10.22 24.11
C VAL A 97 26.73 -9.67 23.97
N LYS A 98 25.76 -10.34 24.60
CA LYS A 98 24.39 -9.86 24.82
C LYS A 98 24.25 -9.60 26.32
N ARG A 99 23.96 -8.35 26.75
CA ARG A 99 23.64 -8.03 28.15
C ARG A 99 22.16 -8.33 28.37
N TYR A 100 21.80 -9.33 29.18
CA TYR A 100 20.54 -9.39 29.94
C TYR A 100 20.64 -10.38 31.10
N ILE A 101 20.08 -9.99 32.24
CA ILE A 101 19.93 -10.74 33.49
C ILE A 101 18.83 -11.80 33.30
N LYS A 102 19.14 -13.06 33.60
CA LYS A 102 18.15 -14.14 33.74
C LYS A 102 17.34 -13.91 35.03
N SER A 103 16.02 -13.96 34.94
CA SER A 103 15.20 -14.54 36.02
C SER A 103 14.41 -15.68 35.42
N ASP A 104 14.58 -16.85 36.03
CA ASP A 104 14.01 -18.13 35.65
C ASP A 104 12.58 -18.30 36.21
N THR A 105 11.78 -19.06 35.47
CA THR A 105 10.64 -19.91 35.89
C THR A 105 9.59 -19.41 36.91
N ARG A 106 8.42 -19.02 36.39
CA ARG A 106 7.08 -19.44 36.86
C ARG A 106 6.09 -19.35 35.68
N SER A 107 5.13 -20.27 35.65
CA SER A 107 4.07 -20.46 34.66
C SER A 107 3.50 -19.15 34.07
N PRO A 108 3.18 -19.06 32.77
CA PRO A 108 2.62 -17.85 32.20
C PRO A 108 1.27 -17.54 32.85
N ASP A 109 1.20 -16.40 33.53
CA ASP A 109 -0.06 -15.74 33.83
C ASP A 109 -0.79 -15.51 32.49
N PRO A 110 -2.03 -16.00 32.29
CA PRO A 110 -2.77 -15.83 31.05
C PRO A 110 -3.04 -14.35 30.67
N ASN A 111 -2.69 -13.40 31.54
CA ASN A 111 -2.86 -11.97 31.30
C ASN A 111 -1.63 -11.25 30.70
N PHE A 112 -0.49 -11.90 30.48
CA PHE A 112 0.69 -11.24 29.90
C PHE A 112 0.79 -11.51 28.39
N VAL A 113 0.39 -10.52 27.59
CA VAL A 113 0.65 -10.50 26.15
C VAL A 113 2.15 -10.33 25.95
N HIS A 114 2.82 -11.36 25.46
CA HIS A 114 4.24 -11.35 25.17
C HIS A 114 4.47 -11.50 23.68
N PHE A 115 5.23 -10.58 23.11
CA PHE A 115 5.63 -10.58 21.71
C PHE A 115 7.08 -11.03 21.55
N ASN A 116 7.39 -11.78 20.49
CA ASN A 116 8.76 -12.23 20.21
C ASN A 116 9.66 -11.11 19.61
N ASP A 117 9.08 -9.94 19.37
CA ASP A 117 9.68 -8.80 18.69
C ASP A 117 10.84 -8.20 19.52
N PRO A 118 12.06 -8.04 18.97
CA PRO A 118 13.27 -7.76 19.76
C PRO A 118 13.27 -6.45 20.52
N LYS A 119 12.50 -5.45 20.07
CA LYS A 119 12.38 -4.14 20.72
C LYS A 119 11.13 -4.02 21.59
N TRP A 120 10.31 -5.08 21.71
CA TRP A 120 9.11 -5.09 22.55
C TRP A 120 9.38 -4.52 23.94
N SER A 121 10.43 -4.96 24.63
CA SER A 121 10.80 -4.48 25.98
C SER A 121 11.12 -2.98 26.07
N ASN A 122 11.39 -2.32 24.96
CA ASN A 122 11.73 -0.90 24.90
C ASN A 122 10.50 0.01 24.66
N MET A 123 9.35 -0.57 24.33
CA MET A 123 8.11 0.14 23.98
C MET A 123 7.32 0.58 25.22
N TRP A 124 7.95 1.47 25.98
CA TRP A 124 7.50 1.94 27.29
C TRP A 124 6.12 2.61 27.30
N TYR A 125 5.74 3.20 26.16
CA TYR A 125 4.46 3.87 25.95
C TYR A 125 3.29 2.89 25.76
N ILE A 126 3.56 1.58 25.57
CA ILE A 126 2.54 0.51 25.53
C ILE A 126 2.52 -0.28 26.84
N HIS A 127 3.69 -0.56 27.43
CA HIS A 127 3.80 -1.39 28.63
C HIS A 127 5.02 -1.05 29.48
N CYS A 128 4.97 -1.42 30.76
CA CYS A 128 6.09 -1.26 31.68
C CYS A 128 6.87 -2.56 31.89
N THR A 129 8.18 -2.46 32.11
CA THR A 129 9.07 -3.62 32.35
C THR A 129 9.21 -4.02 33.82
N ASP A 130 8.58 -3.31 34.76
CA ASP A 130 8.76 -3.58 36.19
C ASP A 130 7.93 -4.78 36.67
N LYS A 131 8.63 -5.77 37.23
CA LYS A 131 8.10 -7.06 37.72
C LYS A 131 7.31 -6.98 39.03
N ASN A 132 7.18 -5.79 39.62
CA ASN A 132 6.29 -5.58 40.76
C ASN A 132 4.89 -5.26 40.21
N ASN A 133 3.99 -6.23 40.36
CA ASN A 133 2.59 -6.21 39.90
C ASN A 133 1.94 -4.82 39.81
N ARG A 134 1.45 -4.49 38.60
CA ARG A 134 0.62 -3.33 38.19
C ARG A 134 1.35 -2.07 37.65
N CYS A 135 2.22 -2.21 36.65
CA CYS A 135 2.55 -1.05 35.80
C CYS A 135 1.94 -1.25 34.42
N ARG A 136 0.85 -0.52 34.16
CA ARG A 136 0.21 -0.38 32.84
C ARG A 136 0.59 1.00 32.31
N SER A 137 0.89 1.11 31.00
CA SER A 137 0.93 2.43 30.37
C SER A 137 -0.45 3.07 30.48
N GLU A 138 -0.49 4.36 30.77
CA GLU A 138 -1.74 5.14 30.84
C GLU A 138 -2.39 5.35 29.46
N MET A 139 -1.78 4.88 28.37
CA MET A 139 -2.47 4.78 27.08
C MET A 139 -3.33 3.52 26.94
N ASN A 140 -3.23 2.56 27.87
CA ASN A 140 -4.08 1.35 27.96
C ASN A 140 -4.17 0.49 26.67
N ILE A 141 -3.17 0.57 25.79
CA ILE A 141 -3.15 -0.16 24.51
C ILE A 141 -3.21 -1.68 24.73
N LEU A 142 -2.44 -2.20 25.69
CA LEU A 142 -2.47 -3.61 26.08
C LEU A 142 -3.87 -4.08 26.47
N ALA A 143 -4.65 -3.24 27.15
CA ALA A 143 -5.98 -3.62 27.61
C ALA A 143 -6.99 -3.65 26.44
N ALA A 144 -6.82 -2.81 25.42
CA ALA A 144 -7.57 -2.93 24.17
C ALA A 144 -7.24 -4.23 23.42
N TRP A 145 -5.95 -4.62 23.38
CA TRP A 145 -5.52 -5.89 22.77
C TRP A 145 -6.04 -7.12 23.53
N GLN A 146 -6.04 -7.09 24.86
CA GLN A 146 -6.63 -8.14 25.69
C GLN A 146 -8.15 -8.31 25.45
N ARG A 147 -8.82 -7.28 24.94
CA ARG A 147 -10.22 -7.32 24.52
C ARG A 147 -10.42 -7.80 23.08
N GLY A 148 -9.34 -8.12 22.36
CA GLY A 148 -9.34 -8.65 21.00
C GLY A 148 -9.30 -7.58 19.90
N TYR A 149 -9.05 -6.31 20.23
CA TYR A 149 -8.91 -5.23 19.24
C TYR A 149 -7.46 -5.08 18.82
N THR A 150 -7.17 -5.15 17.53
CA THR A 150 -5.82 -5.16 16.95
C THR A 150 -5.69 -4.30 15.68
N GLY A 151 -6.77 -3.61 15.28
CA GLY A 151 -6.88 -2.80 14.07
C GLY A 151 -7.40 -3.54 12.85
N LYS A 152 -7.91 -4.77 13.02
CA LYS A 152 -8.25 -5.64 11.90
C LYS A 152 -9.32 -5.02 11.01
N ASN A 153 -9.13 -5.14 9.69
CA ASN A 153 -9.98 -4.61 8.62
C ASN A 153 -10.04 -3.09 8.51
N VAL A 154 -9.27 -2.34 9.30
CA VAL A 154 -9.15 -0.88 9.19
C VAL A 154 -7.98 -0.54 8.28
N VAL A 155 -8.13 0.50 7.47
CA VAL A 155 -7.09 0.98 6.55
C VAL A 155 -6.57 2.34 6.99
N VAL A 156 -5.27 2.41 7.27
CA VAL A 156 -4.57 3.65 7.64
C VAL A 156 -3.58 4.02 6.55
N THR A 157 -3.43 5.31 6.26
CA THR A 157 -2.38 5.82 5.37
C THR A 157 -1.58 6.92 6.05
N ILE A 158 -0.27 6.93 5.81
CA ILE A 158 0.65 7.98 6.28
C ILE A 158 0.90 8.97 5.13
N LEU A 159 0.51 10.22 5.31
CA LEU A 159 0.77 11.32 4.36
C LEU A 159 2.13 11.94 4.68
N ASP A 160 3.19 11.57 3.96
CA ASP A 160 4.56 11.91 4.38
C ASP A 160 5.61 11.82 3.24
N ASP A 161 6.87 11.53 3.58
CA ASP A 161 8.03 11.35 2.69
C ASP A 161 8.10 9.97 2.00
N GLY A 162 7.12 9.10 2.28
CA GLY A 162 6.98 7.76 1.72
C GLY A 162 7.01 6.65 2.77
N ILE A 163 6.76 5.42 2.33
CA ILE A 163 6.75 4.22 3.19
C ILE A 163 7.60 3.12 2.56
N GLU A 164 8.58 2.60 3.31
CA GLU A 164 9.39 1.46 2.88
C GLU A 164 8.53 0.18 2.89
N ARG A 165 7.77 -0.02 1.81
CA ARG A 165 6.77 -1.10 1.69
C ARG A 165 7.31 -2.51 1.87
N ASN A 166 8.61 -2.70 1.66
CA ASN A 166 9.31 -3.98 1.82
C ASN A 166 10.05 -4.10 3.17
N HIS A 167 9.85 -3.17 4.10
CA HIS A 167 10.37 -3.29 5.46
C HIS A 167 9.83 -4.59 6.08
N PRO A 168 10.67 -5.47 6.68
CA PRO A 168 10.24 -6.77 7.20
C PRO A 168 9.07 -6.68 8.18
N ASP A 169 9.03 -5.57 8.92
CA ASP A 169 8.02 -5.29 9.93
C ASP A 169 6.78 -4.56 9.40
N LEU A 170 6.72 -4.21 8.10
CA LEU A 170 5.56 -3.56 7.47
C LEU A 170 4.98 -4.38 6.32
N ALA A 171 5.80 -5.17 5.63
CA ALA A 171 5.46 -5.79 4.35
C ALA A 171 4.19 -6.66 4.37
N GLN A 172 3.89 -7.31 5.49
CA GLN A 172 2.66 -8.12 5.63
C GLN A 172 1.39 -7.26 5.75
N ASN A 173 1.50 -6.10 6.41
CA ASN A 173 0.38 -5.19 6.62
C ASN A 173 0.28 -4.12 5.52
N TYR A 174 1.32 -3.98 4.68
CA TYR A 174 1.36 -3.02 3.60
C TYR A 174 0.20 -3.19 2.62
N ASP A 175 -0.43 -2.07 2.29
CA ASP A 175 -1.57 -2.01 1.38
C ASP A 175 -1.32 -1.02 0.24
N GLN A 176 -1.21 -1.57 -0.97
CA GLN A 176 -1.02 -0.79 -2.18
C GLN A 176 -2.23 0.10 -2.51
N LEU A 177 -3.45 -0.31 -2.14
CA LEU A 177 -4.65 0.51 -2.31
C LEU A 177 -4.72 1.65 -1.29
N ALA A 178 -3.99 1.59 -0.19
CA ALA A 178 -3.84 2.71 0.74
C ALA A 178 -2.67 3.65 0.37
N SER A 179 -2.00 3.38 -0.76
CA SER A 179 -0.72 4.00 -1.13
C SER A 179 -0.75 4.73 -2.47
N TYR A 180 0.08 5.77 -2.60
CA TYR A 180 0.31 6.50 -3.85
C TYR A 180 1.59 7.35 -3.75
N ASP A 181 2.31 7.56 -4.83
CA ASP A 181 3.39 8.56 -4.90
C ASP A 181 2.92 9.77 -5.69
N VAL A 182 2.66 10.88 -4.99
CA VAL A 182 2.22 12.13 -5.62
C VAL A 182 3.41 12.89 -6.22
N ASN A 183 4.60 12.80 -5.63
CA ASN A 183 5.81 13.44 -6.15
C ASN A 183 6.29 12.74 -7.43
N GLY A 184 6.29 11.41 -7.45
CA GLY A 184 6.65 10.56 -8.60
C GLY A 184 5.51 10.34 -9.61
N ASN A 185 4.27 10.62 -9.19
CA ASN A 185 3.04 10.37 -9.93
C ASN A 185 2.87 8.89 -10.36
N ASP A 186 3.05 7.99 -9.40
CA ASP A 186 2.89 6.55 -9.58
C ASP A 186 2.29 5.87 -8.33
N HIS A 187 2.25 4.54 -8.28
CA HIS A 187 1.62 3.77 -7.19
C HIS A 187 2.62 3.24 -6.16
N ASP A 188 3.90 3.53 -6.29
CA ASP A 188 4.96 3.05 -5.41
C ASP A 188 5.45 4.16 -4.47
N PRO A 189 4.94 4.25 -3.23
CA PRO A 189 5.33 5.29 -2.28
C PRO A 189 6.71 5.03 -1.64
N THR A 190 7.56 4.17 -2.22
CA THR A 190 8.85 3.82 -1.64
C THR A 190 9.72 5.08 -1.51
N PRO A 191 10.29 5.37 -0.32
CA PRO A 191 11.11 6.55 -0.11
C PRO A 191 12.36 6.54 -0.99
N ARG A 192 12.78 7.72 -1.43
CA ARG A 192 14.08 7.87 -2.09
C ARG A 192 15.20 7.72 -1.06
N TYR A 193 16.11 6.78 -1.32
CA TYR A 193 17.28 6.56 -0.47
C TYR A 193 18.43 7.51 -0.83
N ASP A 194 18.87 8.29 0.14
CA ASP A 194 20.08 9.11 0.06
C ASP A 194 21.01 8.89 1.25
N SER A 195 22.18 9.54 1.23
CA SER A 195 23.18 9.41 2.30
C SER A 195 22.72 10.01 3.63
N SER A 196 21.86 11.04 3.60
CA SER A 196 21.33 11.71 4.79
C SER A 196 20.16 10.93 5.43
N ASN A 197 19.50 10.05 4.68
CA ASN A 197 18.25 9.38 5.06
C ASN A 197 17.23 10.39 5.54
N GLU A 198 16.99 11.40 4.71
CA GLU A 198 15.97 12.43 4.97
C GLU A 198 14.57 11.81 4.94
N ASN A 199 14.29 10.98 3.93
CA ASN A 199 12.98 10.35 3.69
C ASN A 199 12.71 9.10 4.56
N LYS A 200 12.94 9.20 5.87
CA LYS A 200 12.75 8.10 6.83
C LYS A 200 11.49 8.26 7.68
N HIS A 201 10.87 9.43 7.64
CA HIS A 201 9.86 9.85 8.60
C HIS A 201 8.55 9.05 8.44
N GLY A 202 8.02 8.92 7.22
CA GLY A 202 6.80 8.17 6.95
C GLY A 202 6.93 6.68 7.28
N THR A 203 8.11 6.09 7.05
CA THR A 203 8.39 4.69 7.43
C THR A 203 8.41 4.49 8.95
N ARG A 204 8.86 5.49 9.73
CA ARG A 204 8.83 5.45 11.19
C ARG A 204 7.40 5.54 11.72
N CYS A 205 6.64 6.50 11.21
CA CYS A 205 5.23 6.70 11.56
C CYS A 205 4.38 5.46 11.21
N ALA A 206 4.60 4.83 10.05
CA ALA A 206 3.89 3.62 9.65
C ALA A 206 4.11 2.44 10.64
N GLY A 207 5.32 2.29 11.18
CA GLY A 207 5.61 1.27 12.18
C GLY A 207 4.87 1.47 13.49
N GLU A 208 4.69 2.70 13.93
CA GLU A 208 3.96 3.02 15.16
C GLU A 208 2.49 2.59 15.05
N VAL A 209 1.91 2.75 13.86
CA VAL A 209 0.53 2.32 13.58
C VAL A 209 0.45 0.81 13.46
N ALA A 210 1.22 0.20 12.55
CA ALA A 210 0.91 -1.13 12.04
C ALA A 210 2.15 -2.02 11.80
N ALA A 211 3.24 -1.83 12.54
CA ALA A 211 4.30 -2.82 12.58
C ALA A 211 3.75 -4.20 12.97
N VAL A 212 4.21 -5.24 12.27
CA VAL A 212 3.66 -6.59 12.34
C VAL A 212 4.07 -7.24 13.66
N ALA A 213 3.09 -7.75 14.40
CA ALA A 213 3.36 -8.45 15.65
C ALA A 213 3.90 -9.88 15.43
N ASN A 214 4.70 -10.35 16.38
CA ASN A 214 5.17 -11.73 16.49
C ASN A 214 6.00 -12.24 15.30
N ASN A 215 6.67 -11.35 14.57
CA ASN A 215 7.49 -11.71 13.41
C ASN A 215 9.00 -11.77 13.71
N SER A 216 9.41 -11.53 14.97
CA SER A 216 10.81 -11.46 15.42
C SER A 216 11.61 -10.30 14.78
N HIS A 217 10.93 -9.29 14.24
CA HIS A 217 11.49 -8.04 13.76
C HIS A 217 11.07 -6.88 14.67
N CYS A 218 11.72 -5.74 14.50
CA CYS A 218 11.66 -4.54 15.34
C CYS A 218 10.64 -4.53 16.50
N ILE A 219 9.42 -4.05 16.24
CA ILE A 219 8.44 -3.60 17.23
C ILE A 219 7.05 -4.18 16.93
N VAL A 220 6.03 -3.74 17.67
CA VAL A 220 4.63 -4.07 17.42
C VAL A 220 3.84 -2.77 17.25
N GLY A 221 3.15 -2.60 16.12
CA GLY A 221 2.30 -1.43 15.90
C GLY A 221 1.10 -1.42 16.85
N ILE A 222 0.58 -0.24 17.18
CA ILE A 222 -0.61 -0.11 18.05
C ILE A 222 -1.81 -0.88 17.48
N ALA A 223 -1.95 -0.84 16.15
CA ALA A 223 -2.92 -1.55 15.35
C ALA A 223 -2.20 -2.54 14.42
N TYR A 224 -1.46 -3.48 15.01
CA TYR A 224 -0.59 -4.44 14.30
C TYR A 224 -1.30 -5.40 13.31
N ASN A 225 -2.64 -5.40 13.22
CA ASN A 225 -3.42 -6.12 12.20
C ASN A 225 -4.19 -5.19 11.25
N ALA A 226 -3.99 -3.87 11.34
CA ALA A 226 -4.49 -2.91 10.37
C ALA A 226 -3.71 -3.00 9.06
N ARG A 227 -4.37 -2.60 7.97
CA ARG A 227 -3.69 -2.38 6.68
C ARG A 227 -3.06 -0.99 6.69
N ILE A 228 -1.81 -0.88 6.25
CA ILE A 228 -1.04 0.36 6.27
C ILE A 228 -0.54 0.74 4.88
N GLY A 229 -0.86 1.95 4.44
CA GLY A 229 -0.32 2.55 3.23
C GLY A 229 0.55 3.76 3.53
N GLY A 230 1.10 4.33 2.47
CA GLY A 230 1.80 5.61 2.54
C GLY A 230 1.57 6.41 1.27
N ILE A 231 1.41 7.72 1.43
CA ILE A 231 1.30 8.67 0.35
C ILE A 231 2.55 9.55 0.38
N ARG A 232 3.44 9.33 -0.58
CA ARG A 232 4.68 10.11 -0.74
C ARG A 232 4.33 11.45 -1.37
N MET A 233 4.40 12.51 -0.59
CA MET A 233 4.05 13.87 -1.01
C MET A 233 5.02 14.95 -0.51
N LEU A 234 5.89 14.64 0.47
CA LEU A 234 6.88 15.58 1.03
C LEU A 234 8.28 15.53 0.39
N ASP A 235 8.60 14.54 -0.44
CA ASP A 235 9.92 14.44 -1.10
C ASP A 235 9.90 15.17 -2.45
N GLY A 236 9.53 16.45 -2.41
CA GLY A 236 9.42 17.36 -3.55
C GLY A 236 8.66 18.65 -3.22
N ASP A 237 8.42 19.49 -4.23
CA ASP A 237 7.67 20.74 -4.03
C ASP A 237 6.22 20.46 -3.62
N VAL A 238 5.86 20.88 -2.40
CA VAL A 238 4.49 20.74 -1.87
C VAL A 238 3.68 21.96 -2.31
N THR A 239 2.63 21.70 -3.08
CA THR A 239 1.67 22.71 -3.57
C THR A 239 0.25 22.36 -3.13
N ASP A 240 -0.67 23.32 -3.16
CA ASP A 240 -2.10 23.09 -2.83
C ASP A 240 -2.71 21.91 -3.64
N VAL A 241 -2.28 21.71 -4.88
CA VAL A 241 -2.70 20.56 -5.71
C VAL A 241 -2.15 19.24 -5.17
N VAL A 242 -0.89 19.22 -4.74
CA VAL A 242 -0.24 18.03 -4.16
C VAL A 242 -0.93 17.66 -2.84
N GLU A 243 -1.19 18.64 -1.98
CA GLU A 243 -1.90 18.44 -0.71
C GLU A 243 -3.32 17.94 -0.95
N ALA A 244 -4.09 18.60 -1.82
CA ALA A 244 -5.47 18.21 -2.15
C ALA A 244 -5.56 16.80 -2.74
N LYS A 245 -4.63 16.45 -3.66
CA LYS A 245 -4.55 15.09 -4.21
C LYS A 245 -4.26 14.07 -3.12
N SER A 246 -3.32 14.37 -2.23
CA SER A 246 -2.92 13.47 -1.14
C SER A 246 -4.06 13.22 -0.15
N LEU A 247 -4.74 14.28 0.28
CA LEU A 247 -5.92 14.23 1.15
C LEU A 247 -7.11 13.49 0.49
N GLY A 248 -7.20 13.57 -0.83
CA GLY A 248 -8.27 12.99 -1.64
C GLY A 248 -8.00 11.57 -2.17
N VAL A 249 -6.89 10.92 -1.80
CA VAL A 249 -6.60 9.55 -2.28
C VAL A 249 -7.60 8.57 -1.67
N ARG A 250 -8.46 7.99 -2.52
CA ARG A 250 -9.37 6.86 -2.21
C ARG A 250 -10.11 6.98 -0.87
N PRO A 251 -10.88 8.06 -0.64
CA PRO A 251 -11.61 8.28 0.62
C PRO A 251 -12.71 7.25 0.91
N ASP A 252 -13.13 6.46 -0.08
CA ASP A 252 -14.08 5.35 0.12
C ASP A 252 -13.42 4.06 0.63
N TYR A 253 -12.08 3.99 0.59
CA TYR A 253 -11.29 2.82 0.97
C TYR A 253 -10.44 3.06 2.23
N ILE A 254 -9.78 4.22 2.29
CA ILE A 254 -8.92 4.60 3.42
C ILE A 254 -9.80 5.15 4.54
N ASP A 255 -9.64 4.61 5.76
CA ASP A 255 -10.39 5.07 6.92
C ASP A 255 -9.72 6.27 7.60
N ILE A 256 -8.40 6.18 7.80
CA ILE A 256 -7.64 7.11 8.63
C ILE A 256 -6.44 7.63 7.84
N TYR A 257 -6.27 8.94 7.84
CA TYR A 257 -5.14 9.66 7.27
C TYR A 257 -4.34 10.26 8.43
N SER A 258 -3.08 9.87 8.56
CA SER A 258 -2.17 10.45 9.56
C SER A 258 -1.17 11.35 8.87
N ALA A 259 -1.05 12.58 9.35
CA ALA A 259 -0.12 13.57 8.83
C ALA A 259 0.58 14.32 9.97
N SER A 260 1.81 14.72 9.73
CA SER A 260 2.65 15.40 10.71
C SER A 260 3.44 16.55 10.09
N TRP A 261 2.87 17.16 9.05
CA TRP A 261 3.40 18.30 8.31
C TRP A 261 2.44 19.50 8.41
N GLY A 262 2.95 20.68 8.13
CA GLY A 262 2.24 21.94 8.21
C GLY A 262 3.16 23.08 7.73
N PRO A 263 2.82 24.34 8.03
CA PRO A 263 3.71 25.48 7.82
C PRO A 263 5.00 25.34 8.63
N ASP A 264 5.98 26.20 8.35
CA ASP A 264 7.21 26.24 9.13
C ASP A 264 6.95 26.60 10.60
N ASP A 265 7.38 25.71 11.50
CA ASP A 265 7.31 25.82 12.97
C ASP A 265 8.33 26.85 13.54
N ASP A 266 8.37 28.05 12.96
CA ASP A 266 9.41 29.05 13.19
C ASP A 266 9.01 30.17 14.16
N GLY A 267 7.77 30.14 14.67
CA GLY A 267 7.23 31.17 15.56
C GLY A 267 6.81 32.45 14.84
N LYS A 268 6.73 32.46 13.50
CA LYS A 268 6.43 33.65 12.68
C LYS A 268 5.40 33.39 11.58
N THR A 269 5.43 32.19 11.01
CA THR A 269 4.55 31.80 9.91
C THR A 269 3.09 31.77 10.35
N VAL A 270 2.19 32.18 9.46
CA VAL A 270 0.74 32.00 9.60
C VAL A 270 0.27 31.54 8.24
N ASP A 271 -0.04 30.25 8.12
CA ASP A 271 -0.43 29.65 6.87
C ASP A 271 -1.27 28.40 7.10
N GLY A 272 -1.95 27.91 6.08
CA GLY A 272 -2.83 26.76 6.19
C GLY A 272 -3.23 26.21 4.83
N PRO A 273 -4.22 25.31 4.79
CA PRO A 273 -4.62 24.67 3.54
C PRO A 273 -5.09 25.70 2.51
N GLY A 274 -4.59 25.57 1.29
CA GLY A 274 -5.09 26.31 0.15
C GLY A 274 -6.53 25.94 -0.20
N PRO A 275 -7.15 26.62 -1.19
CA PRO A 275 -8.53 26.37 -1.56
C PRO A 275 -8.83 24.92 -1.94
N LEU A 276 -7.91 24.24 -2.62
CA LEU A 276 -8.09 22.85 -3.04
C LEU A 276 -7.95 21.89 -1.86
N ALA A 277 -6.94 22.08 -1.00
CA ALA A 277 -6.74 21.27 0.19
C ALA A 277 -7.93 21.42 1.16
N LYS A 278 -8.47 22.63 1.34
CA LYS A 278 -9.71 22.87 2.10
C LYS A 278 -10.89 22.10 1.51
N GLN A 279 -11.06 22.14 0.19
CA GLN A 279 -12.10 21.38 -0.49
C GLN A 279 -11.91 19.86 -0.35
N ALA A 280 -10.66 19.38 -0.35
CA ALA A 280 -10.35 17.97 -0.15
C ALA A 280 -10.73 17.50 1.28
N PHE A 281 -10.45 18.31 2.31
CA PHE A 281 -10.94 18.03 3.67
C PHE A 281 -12.47 17.96 3.73
N GLU A 282 -13.17 18.94 3.15
CA GLU A 282 -14.64 18.94 3.12
C GLU A 282 -15.22 17.74 2.38
N MET A 283 -14.62 17.34 1.26
CA MET A 283 -15.05 16.15 0.53
C MET A 283 -14.75 14.88 1.32
N GLY A 284 -13.60 14.81 1.99
CA GLY A 284 -13.21 13.70 2.85
C GLY A 284 -14.22 13.48 3.98
N ILE A 285 -14.56 14.52 4.74
CA ILE A 285 -15.50 14.41 5.86
C ILE A 285 -16.97 14.23 5.42
N LYS A 286 -17.35 14.68 4.22
CA LYS A 286 -18.73 14.51 3.70
C LYS A 286 -18.95 13.17 2.99
N LYS A 287 -17.98 12.69 2.22
CA LYS A 287 -18.14 11.52 1.32
C LYS A 287 -17.31 10.31 1.75
N GLY A 288 -16.16 10.54 2.37
CA GLY A 288 -15.26 9.46 2.78
C GLY A 288 -15.92 8.46 3.71
N ARG A 289 -15.41 7.23 3.72
CA ARG A 289 -15.97 6.10 4.50
C ARG A 289 -17.49 5.95 4.28
N LYS A 290 -17.94 6.07 3.02
CA LYS A 290 -19.36 5.96 2.62
C LYS A 290 -20.27 6.95 3.37
N GLY A 291 -19.80 8.18 3.56
CA GLY A 291 -20.52 9.25 4.26
C GLY A 291 -20.32 9.31 5.77
N LEU A 292 -19.55 8.38 6.37
CA LEU A 292 -19.13 8.51 7.78
C LEU A 292 -18.03 9.56 7.97
N GLY A 293 -17.35 9.94 6.89
CA GLY A 293 -16.28 10.92 6.82
C GLY A 293 -14.90 10.33 7.11
N SER A 294 -13.93 10.65 6.26
CA SER A 294 -12.51 10.36 6.47
C SER A 294 -12.03 10.96 7.79
N ILE A 295 -11.15 10.24 8.49
CA ILE A 295 -10.58 10.70 9.76
C ILE A 295 -9.17 11.22 9.51
N PHE A 296 -8.96 12.51 9.70
CA PHE A 296 -7.64 13.15 9.55
C PHE A 296 -7.03 13.39 10.92
N VAL A 297 -5.89 12.77 11.21
CA VAL A 297 -5.14 12.92 12.46
C VAL A 297 -3.88 13.73 12.17
N TRP A 298 -3.64 14.77 12.96
CA TRP A 298 -2.61 15.76 12.70
C TRP A 298 -1.73 16.01 13.92
N ALA A 299 -0.42 16.11 13.72
CA ALA A 299 0.51 16.51 14.77
C ALA A 299 0.42 18.02 15.00
N SER A 300 0.42 18.46 16.26
CA SER A 300 0.22 19.88 16.62
C SER A 300 1.40 20.82 16.36
N GLY A 301 2.48 20.38 15.70
CA GLY A 301 3.68 21.21 15.44
C GLY A 301 4.81 21.07 16.48
N ASN A 302 6.03 21.49 16.11
CA ASN A 302 7.28 21.35 16.88
C ASN A 302 7.98 22.70 17.20
N GLY A 303 7.28 23.82 17.04
CA GLY A 303 7.80 25.19 17.19
C GLY A 303 7.86 25.73 18.63
N GLY A 304 7.71 24.86 19.64
CA GLY A 304 7.65 25.28 21.04
C GLY A 304 8.86 26.08 21.53
N ARG A 305 10.08 25.78 21.03
CA ARG A 305 11.31 26.52 21.37
C ARG A 305 11.36 27.90 20.73
N GLN A 306 10.72 28.03 19.57
CA GLN A 306 10.57 29.27 18.81
C GLN A 306 9.43 30.12 19.38
N GLY A 307 8.68 29.62 20.37
CA GLY A 307 7.51 30.32 20.90
C GLY A 307 6.37 30.38 19.88
N ASP A 308 6.25 29.34 19.04
CA ASP A 308 5.15 29.21 18.11
C ASP A 308 3.83 28.81 18.80
N HIS A 309 2.74 28.93 18.05
CA HIS A 309 1.39 28.68 18.51
C HIS A 309 0.58 28.04 17.39
N CYS A 310 0.16 26.79 17.60
CA CYS A 310 -0.46 25.98 16.53
C CYS A 310 -1.79 26.52 15.99
N SER A 311 -2.42 27.50 16.63
CA SER A 311 -3.54 28.23 16.00
C SER A 311 -3.14 29.07 14.78
N CYS A 312 -1.84 29.26 14.52
CA CYS A 312 -1.27 29.88 13.32
C CYS A 312 -1.03 28.87 12.19
N ASP A 313 -1.20 27.58 12.47
CA ASP A 313 -1.21 26.51 11.48
C ASP A 313 -2.66 26.12 11.16
N GLY A 314 -3.11 26.43 9.94
CA GLY A 314 -4.47 26.17 9.49
C GLY A 314 -4.80 24.69 9.31
N TYR A 315 -3.82 23.77 9.29
CA TYR A 315 -4.06 22.34 9.26
C TYR A 315 -4.48 21.82 10.63
N THR A 316 -3.70 22.09 11.67
CA THR A 316 -4.02 21.69 13.05
C THR A 316 -5.16 22.48 13.67
N ASN A 317 -5.41 23.69 13.18
CA ASN A 317 -6.50 24.54 13.62
C ASN A 317 -7.82 24.32 12.83
N SER A 318 -7.84 23.38 11.88
CA SER A 318 -9.05 22.97 11.17
C SER A 318 -9.99 22.16 12.06
N ILE A 319 -11.30 22.31 11.89
CA ILE A 319 -12.29 21.46 12.60
C ILE A 319 -12.30 20.00 12.06
N TYR A 320 -11.78 19.81 10.85
CA TYR A 320 -11.78 18.53 10.14
C TYR A 320 -10.62 17.62 10.55
N THR A 321 -9.61 18.18 11.21
CA THR A 321 -8.44 17.45 11.69
C THR A 321 -8.54 17.22 13.20
N ILE A 322 -7.95 16.12 13.63
CA ILE A 322 -7.78 15.77 15.03
C ILE A 322 -6.35 16.17 15.39
N SER A 323 -6.17 17.37 15.94
CA SER A 323 -4.87 17.86 16.37
C SER A 323 -4.41 17.19 17.67
N ILE A 324 -3.24 16.55 17.63
CA ILE A 324 -2.67 15.76 18.71
C ILE A 324 -1.35 16.36 19.17
N SER A 325 -1.27 16.59 20.47
CA SER A 325 -0.07 17.08 21.16
C SER A 325 0.71 15.95 21.82
N SER A 326 1.79 16.29 22.53
CA SER A 326 2.75 15.34 23.08
C SER A 326 3.03 15.53 24.56
N THR A 327 3.36 14.45 25.25
CA THR A 327 3.88 14.50 26.61
C THR A 327 5.08 13.59 26.76
N THR A 328 5.98 13.94 27.67
CA THR A 328 7.10 13.06 28.02
C THR A 328 6.61 11.87 28.86
N GLU A 329 7.45 10.87 29.04
CA GLU A 329 7.18 9.73 29.93
C GLU A 329 6.69 10.16 31.32
N ASN A 330 7.25 11.26 31.84
CA ASN A 330 6.97 11.79 33.17
C ASN A 330 5.76 12.74 33.22
N GLY A 331 5.00 12.84 32.12
CA GLY A 331 3.83 13.70 32.00
C GLY A 331 4.15 15.18 31.89
N ASN A 332 5.39 15.55 31.52
CA ASN A 332 5.82 16.95 31.39
C ASN A 332 5.58 17.47 29.96
N LYS A 333 5.58 18.79 29.81
CA LYS A 333 5.55 19.45 28.49
C LYS A 333 6.92 19.23 27.80
N PRO A 334 6.98 18.63 26.60
CA PRO A 334 8.20 18.58 25.80
C PRO A 334 8.62 19.97 25.31
N TRP A 335 9.93 20.20 25.13
CA TRP A 335 10.47 21.51 24.74
C TRP A 335 9.99 22.00 23.36
N TYR A 336 9.63 21.09 22.45
CA TYR A 336 9.15 21.38 21.10
C TYR A 336 7.64 21.60 21.03
N LEU A 337 6.87 21.33 22.10
CA LEU A 337 5.41 21.38 22.05
C LEU A 337 4.89 22.80 21.83
N GLU A 338 4.01 22.94 20.83
CA GLU A 338 3.20 24.12 20.57
C GLU A 338 1.89 24.09 21.36
N VAL A 339 1.51 25.25 21.87
CA VAL A 339 0.32 25.44 22.69
C VAL A 339 -0.79 25.97 21.80
N CYS A 340 -2.00 25.41 21.86
CA CYS A 340 -3.15 26.01 21.20
C CYS A 340 -4.49 25.48 21.71
N SER A 341 -5.54 26.25 21.44
CA SER A 341 -6.92 25.92 21.81
C SER A 341 -7.59 24.89 20.90
N SER A 342 -6.96 24.51 19.78
CA SER A 342 -7.42 23.53 18.80
C SER A 342 -6.99 22.09 19.10
N THR A 343 -5.96 21.88 19.92
CA THR A 343 -5.48 20.56 20.34
C THR A 343 -6.58 19.77 21.05
N LEU A 344 -6.89 18.58 20.55
CA LEU A 344 -7.97 17.74 21.09
C LEU A 344 -7.47 16.78 22.17
N ALA A 345 -6.33 16.11 21.95
CA ALA A 345 -5.80 15.13 22.89
C ALA A 345 -4.27 15.02 22.80
N THR A 346 -3.68 14.14 23.59
CA THR A 346 -2.23 13.96 23.73
C THR A 346 -1.84 12.50 23.75
N THR A 347 -0.64 12.18 23.25
CA THR A 347 0.02 10.89 23.48
C THR A 347 1.44 11.07 24.01
N TYR A 348 2.06 9.97 24.38
CA TYR A 348 3.48 9.97 24.71
C TYR A 348 4.34 10.26 23.48
N SER A 349 5.42 10.98 23.69
CA SER A 349 6.50 11.16 22.73
C SER A 349 7.82 11.35 23.50
N SER A 350 8.85 11.81 22.81
CA SER A 350 10.13 12.21 23.38
C SER A 350 10.05 13.44 24.27
N GLY A 351 11.10 13.68 25.06
CA GLY A 351 11.23 14.87 25.88
C GLY A 351 12.65 15.43 25.87
N GLU A 352 13.18 15.63 27.07
CA GLU A 352 14.57 16.01 27.27
C GLU A 352 15.54 14.88 26.88
N PHE A 353 16.84 15.17 26.85
CA PHE A 353 17.85 14.19 26.42
C PHE A 353 17.84 12.87 27.21
N TYR A 354 17.44 12.92 28.49
CA TYR A 354 17.35 11.76 29.39
C TYR A 354 16.01 11.03 29.34
N ASP A 355 14.97 11.63 28.74
CA ASP A 355 13.67 10.97 28.58
C ASP A 355 13.77 9.88 27.50
N ARG A 356 13.01 8.80 27.68
CA ARG A 356 12.92 7.76 26.65
C ARG A 356 12.23 8.32 25.40
N LYS A 357 12.70 7.84 24.26
CA LYS A 357 12.18 8.20 22.93
C LYS A 357 11.33 7.05 22.38
N ILE A 358 10.79 7.26 21.19
CA ILE A 358 9.89 6.31 20.57
C ILE A 358 10.68 5.33 19.71
N VAL A 359 10.29 4.06 19.86
CA VAL A 359 10.91 2.92 19.21
C VAL A 359 10.00 2.48 18.08
N THR A 360 10.51 2.41 16.85
CA THR A 360 9.72 2.06 15.67
C THR A 360 10.62 1.53 14.54
N THR A 361 10.02 1.18 13.40
CA THR A 361 10.69 0.86 12.13
C THR A 361 11.48 2.05 11.61
N ASP A 362 12.49 1.81 10.79
CA ASP A 362 13.34 2.86 10.22
C ASP A 362 13.78 2.47 8.81
N LEU A 363 14.13 3.48 8.03
CA LEU A 363 14.54 3.30 6.64
C LEU A 363 15.72 2.31 6.53
N ARG A 364 15.78 1.59 5.42
CA ARG A 364 16.77 0.52 5.12
C ARG A 364 16.57 -0.71 5.99
N GLN A 365 15.32 -1.07 6.28
CA GLN A 365 14.92 -2.26 7.02
C GLN A 365 15.49 -2.31 8.44
N ARG A 366 15.58 -1.15 9.10
CA ARG A 366 16.18 -1.00 10.42
C ARG A 366 15.12 -0.72 11.48
N CYS A 367 15.54 -0.72 12.73
CA CYS A 367 14.72 -0.23 13.84
C CYS A 367 15.42 0.98 14.43
N THR A 368 14.64 1.98 14.84
CA THR A 368 15.13 3.12 15.60
C THR A 368 14.55 3.10 17.01
N ASP A 369 15.30 3.60 17.98
CA ASP A 369 14.84 3.93 19.34
C ASP A 369 14.92 5.44 19.60
N GLY A 370 15.02 6.23 18.53
CA GLY A 370 15.27 7.67 18.59
C GLY A 370 14.27 8.51 17.79
N HIS A 371 13.04 8.04 17.58
CA HIS A 371 11.99 8.88 16.98
C HIS A 371 11.42 9.86 18.02
N THR A 372 11.13 11.09 17.58
CA THR A 372 10.90 12.27 18.44
C THR A 372 9.94 13.25 17.76
N GLY A 373 9.43 14.22 18.52
CA GLY A 373 8.55 15.28 18.02
C GLY A 373 7.06 14.96 18.19
N THR A 374 6.20 15.93 17.92
CA THR A 374 4.74 15.72 17.87
C THR A 374 4.33 14.81 16.72
N SER A 375 5.21 14.62 15.74
CA SER A 375 5.01 13.76 14.58
C SER A 375 4.85 12.27 14.88
N VAL A 376 5.29 11.84 16.07
CA VAL A 376 5.00 10.52 16.67
C VAL A 376 3.54 10.41 17.09
N SER A 377 3.01 11.48 17.66
CA SER A 377 1.78 11.44 18.43
C SER A 377 0.55 11.26 17.55
N ALA A 378 0.55 11.84 16.35
CA ALA A 378 -0.50 11.63 15.36
C ALA A 378 -0.62 10.16 14.91
N PRO A 379 0.45 9.47 14.47
CA PRO A 379 0.44 8.03 14.19
C PRO A 379 -0.03 7.20 15.38
N MET A 380 0.37 7.53 16.61
CA MET A 380 -0.09 6.79 17.78
C MET A 380 -1.62 6.85 17.95
N VAL A 381 -2.21 8.04 17.79
CA VAL A 381 -3.66 8.22 17.83
C VAL A 381 -4.36 7.57 16.64
N ALA A 382 -3.76 7.63 15.44
CA ALA A 382 -4.28 6.91 14.28
C ALA A 382 -4.37 5.40 14.54
N GLY A 383 -3.37 4.82 15.20
CA GLY A 383 -3.39 3.43 15.66
C GLY A 383 -4.51 3.16 16.67
N VAL A 384 -4.70 4.02 17.67
CA VAL A 384 -5.79 3.86 18.67
C VAL A 384 -7.17 4.01 18.02
N ILE A 385 -7.34 4.95 17.10
CA ILE A 385 -8.57 5.11 16.32
C ILE A 385 -8.82 3.86 15.47
N ALA A 386 -7.79 3.22 14.90
CA ALA A 386 -7.97 1.96 14.19
C ALA A 386 -8.49 0.83 15.10
N LEU A 387 -8.02 0.74 16.35
CA LEU A 387 -8.61 -0.18 17.34
C LEU A 387 -10.09 0.15 17.61
N THR A 388 -10.41 1.44 17.64
CA THR A 388 -11.77 1.96 17.90
C THR A 388 -12.72 1.67 16.73
N LEU A 389 -12.26 1.81 15.49
CA LEU A 389 -13.04 1.50 14.28
C LEU A 389 -13.26 -0.01 14.11
N GLU A 390 -12.32 -0.85 14.54
CA GLU A 390 -12.56 -2.30 14.62
C GLU A 390 -13.67 -2.62 15.65
N ALA A 391 -13.73 -1.88 16.76
CA ALA A 391 -14.77 -2.05 17.77
C ALA A 391 -16.14 -1.58 17.28
N ASN A 392 -16.21 -0.50 16.51
CA ASN A 392 -17.43 0.00 15.89
C ASN A 392 -17.12 0.71 14.55
N PRO A 393 -17.36 0.06 13.40
CA PRO A 393 -17.04 0.65 12.09
C PRO A 393 -18.00 1.79 11.69
N LEU A 394 -19.12 1.96 12.40
CA LEU A 394 -20.16 2.94 12.08
C LEU A 394 -19.95 4.32 12.71
N VAL A 395 -18.89 4.50 13.50
CA VAL A 395 -18.58 5.81 14.08
C VAL A 395 -18.09 6.78 12.99
N SER A 396 -18.67 7.97 12.97
CA SER A 396 -18.29 9.06 12.06
C SER A 396 -17.01 9.78 12.50
N TRP A 397 -16.48 10.66 11.65
CA TRP A 397 -15.34 11.52 11.98
C TRP A 397 -15.59 12.38 13.24
N ARG A 398 -16.83 12.91 13.42
CA ARG A 398 -17.23 13.65 14.62
C ARG A 398 -17.36 12.75 15.84
N ASP A 399 -17.93 11.56 15.68
CA ASP A 399 -18.05 10.59 16.77
C ASP A 399 -16.69 10.24 17.37
N ILE A 400 -15.65 10.11 16.53
CA ILE A 400 -14.28 9.89 16.99
C ILE A 400 -13.78 11.06 17.84
N GLN A 401 -14.03 12.30 17.43
CA GLN A 401 -13.65 13.48 18.23
C GLN A 401 -14.38 13.49 19.58
N HIS A 402 -15.69 13.22 19.60
CA HIS A 402 -16.45 13.09 20.84
C HIS A 402 -15.95 11.96 21.75
N LEU A 403 -15.57 10.81 21.18
CA LEU A 403 -14.97 9.71 21.92
C LEU A 403 -13.67 10.15 22.59
N LEU A 404 -12.78 10.82 21.85
CA LEU A 404 -11.54 11.38 22.41
C LEU A 404 -11.81 12.37 23.55
N VAL A 405 -12.75 13.30 23.38
CA VAL A 405 -13.16 14.25 24.42
C VAL A 405 -13.67 13.55 25.68
N LYS A 406 -14.42 12.45 25.51
CA LYS A 406 -15.05 11.72 26.60
C LYS A 406 -14.09 10.79 27.34
N THR A 407 -13.13 10.18 26.64
CA THR A 407 -12.31 9.09 27.19
C THR A 407 -10.88 9.50 27.50
N SER A 408 -10.38 10.62 26.96
CA SER A 408 -9.03 11.10 27.28
C SER A 408 -8.89 11.44 28.76
N ARG A 409 -7.71 11.19 29.31
CA ARG A 409 -7.46 11.27 30.75
C ARG A 409 -6.42 12.35 31.05
N PRO A 410 -6.75 13.35 31.89
CA PRO A 410 -5.77 14.36 32.33
C PRO A 410 -4.78 13.79 33.37
N VAL A 411 -4.97 12.54 33.79
CA VAL A 411 -4.20 11.90 34.85
C VAL A 411 -2.74 11.76 34.40
N HIS A 412 -1.80 12.02 35.31
CA HIS A 412 -0.34 12.05 35.10
C HIS A 412 0.21 13.24 34.31
N LEU A 413 -0.61 14.01 33.61
CA LEU A 413 -0.17 15.17 32.83
C LEU A 413 -0.06 16.44 33.68
N LYS A 414 1.11 17.08 33.66
CA LYS A 414 1.42 18.28 34.44
C LYS A 414 1.27 19.53 33.59
N ALA A 415 0.21 20.27 33.85
CA ALA A 415 -0.04 21.57 33.24
C ALA A 415 -0.62 22.52 34.28
N ASN A 416 -0.21 23.79 34.24
CA ASN A 416 -0.73 24.84 35.13
C ASN A 416 -2.06 25.43 34.62
N ASP A 417 -2.43 25.16 33.38
CA ASP A 417 -3.59 25.73 32.71
C ASP A 417 -4.80 24.79 32.63
N TRP A 418 -4.76 23.64 33.32
CA TRP A 418 -5.91 22.74 33.43
C TRP A 418 -7.12 23.48 34.00
N LYS A 419 -8.22 23.49 33.24
CA LYS A 419 -9.51 24.06 33.65
C LYS A 419 -10.62 23.06 33.38
N THR A 420 -11.67 23.11 34.20
CA THR A 420 -12.91 22.37 33.92
C THR A 420 -13.86 23.32 33.23
N ASN A 421 -14.26 22.98 32.00
CA ASN A 421 -15.23 23.76 31.24
C ASN A 421 -16.65 23.58 31.82
N ALA A 422 -17.64 24.33 31.35
CA ALA A 422 -18.98 24.30 31.93
C ALA A 422 -19.76 23.00 31.62
N ALA A 423 -19.29 22.19 30.69
CA ALA A 423 -19.81 20.85 30.42
C ALA A 423 -19.17 19.76 31.31
N GLY A 424 -18.25 20.13 32.19
CA GLY A 424 -17.59 19.21 33.13
C GLY A 424 -16.33 18.52 32.57
N HIS A 425 -15.86 18.92 31.39
CA HIS A 425 -14.64 18.37 30.80
C HIS A 425 -13.40 19.14 31.30
N ARG A 426 -12.37 18.41 31.73
CA ARG A 426 -11.06 19.01 32.03
C ARG A 426 -10.27 19.17 30.74
N VAL A 427 -9.79 20.38 30.48
CA VAL A 427 -9.09 20.76 29.25
C VAL A 427 -7.89 21.65 29.53
N SER A 428 -6.85 21.54 28.70
CA SER A 428 -5.61 22.34 28.71
C SER A 428 -5.25 22.70 27.27
N HIS A 429 -4.61 23.86 27.06
CA HIS A 429 -4.06 24.25 25.76
C HIS A 429 -2.79 23.44 25.41
N LEU A 430 -2.14 22.85 26.42
CA LEU A 430 -0.99 21.95 26.21
C LEU A 430 -1.44 20.57 25.75
N TYR A 431 -2.50 20.06 26.36
CA TYR A 431 -2.84 18.63 26.28
C TYR A 431 -4.23 18.31 25.74
N GLY A 432 -5.01 19.32 25.36
CA GLY A 432 -6.42 19.13 25.03
C GLY A 432 -7.17 18.52 26.20
N PHE A 433 -7.97 17.49 25.93
CA PHE A 433 -8.73 16.73 26.95
C PHE A 433 -7.88 15.69 27.70
N GLY A 434 -6.60 15.54 27.35
CA GLY A 434 -5.63 14.71 28.06
C GLY A 434 -5.06 13.56 27.24
N LEU A 435 -4.48 12.59 27.95
CA LEU A 435 -3.82 11.44 27.36
C LEU A 435 -4.85 10.47 26.79
N VAL A 436 -4.65 10.01 25.56
CA VAL A 436 -5.55 9.06 24.89
C VAL A 436 -5.56 7.71 25.62
N ASP A 437 -6.76 7.18 25.89
CA ASP A 437 -6.99 5.88 26.52
C ASP A 437 -7.60 4.89 25.52
N ALA A 438 -6.77 3.97 25.01
CA ALA A 438 -7.21 3.02 23.99
C ALA A 438 -8.31 2.06 24.47
N GLU A 439 -8.23 1.58 25.72
CA GLU A 439 -9.27 0.73 26.28
C GLU A 439 -10.58 1.51 26.45
N GLY A 440 -10.48 2.73 27.00
CA GLY A 440 -11.61 3.63 27.16
C GLY A 440 -12.34 3.88 25.84
N MET A 441 -11.58 4.18 24.78
CA MET A 441 -12.13 4.41 23.44
C MET A 441 -12.85 3.18 22.88
N VAL A 442 -12.22 2.00 22.88
CA VAL A 442 -12.86 0.78 22.33
C VAL A 442 -14.10 0.35 23.11
N VAL A 443 -14.08 0.51 24.44
CA VAL A 443 -15.23 0.16 25.31
C VAL A 443 -16.38 1.12 25.09
N GLU A 444 -16.08 2.42 24.96
CA GLU A 444 -17.10 3.44 24.74
C GLU A 444 -17.70 3.34 23.32
N ALA A 445 -16.86 3.06 22.31
CA ALA A 445 -17.28 2.92 20.91
C ALA A 445 -18.31 1.81 20.69
N LYS A 446 -18.21 0.68 21.40
CA LYS A 446 -19.17 -0.44 21.30
C LYS A 446 -20.61 -0.09 21.62
N LYS A 447 -20.80 0.84 22.55
CA LYS A 447 -22.10 1.32 23.01
C LYS A 447 -22.40 2.73 22.49
N TRP A 448 -21.54 3.24 21.62
CA TRP A 448 -21.67 4.58 21.07
C TRP A 448 -22.90 4.67 20.17
N ARG A 449 -23.64 5.75 20.33
CA ARG A 449 -24.70 6.15 19.41
C ARG A 449 -24.20 7.39 18.69
N SER A 450 -24.32 7.42 17.37
CA SER A 450 -23.89 8.55 16.58
C SER A 450 -24.51 9.84 17.10
N VAL A 451 -23.67 10.87 17.22
CA VAL A 451 -24.12 12.19 17.64
C VAL A 451 -25.11 12.78 16.63
N PRO A 452 -26.00 13.70 17.05
CA PRO A 452 -26.91 14.38 16.13
C PRO A 452 -26.19 15.06 14.96
N THR A 453 -26.93 15.36 13.89
CA THR A 453 -26.44 16.09 12.73
C THR A 453 -25.76 17.40 13.16
N GLN A 454 -24.63 17.70 12.52
CA GLN A 454 -23.92 18.95 12.79
C GLN A 454 -24.72 20.12 12.21
N HIS A 455 -24.86 21.18 13.01
CA HIS A 455 -25.39 22.47 12.61
C HIS A 455 -24.28 23.52 12.70
N THR A 456 -24.41 24.57 11.90
CA THR A 456 -23.50 25.72 11.90
C THR A 456 -24.29 27.00 12.11
N CYS A 457 -23.97 27.74 13.18
CA CYS A 457 -24.52 29.05 13.46
C CYS A 457 -23.45 30.11 13.24
N THR A 458 -23.68 31.05 12.32
CA THR A 458 -22.73 32.14 12.04
C THR A 458 -23.31 33.48 12.46
N ARG A 459 -22.54 34.26 13.21
CA ARG A 459 -22.85 35.65 13.59
C ARG A 459 -21.71 36.56 13.15
N MET A 460 -21.97 37.37 12.13
CA MET A 460 -21.04 38.39 11.64
C MET A 460 -21.24 39.70 12.42
N TYR A 461 -20.13 40.36 12.80
CA TYR A 461 -20.16 41.70 13.41
C TYR A 461 -19.08 42.59 12.77
N ILE A 462 -19.47 43.75 12.21
CA ILE A 462 -18.52 44.73 11.66
C ILE A 462 -18.95 46.18 11.98
N ARG A 463 -18.34 46.77 13.01
CA ARG A 463 -17.19 47.70 12.92
C ARG A 463 -16.78 48.02 14.35
N ALA A 464 -15.59 47.59 14.76
CA ALA A 464 -14.92 48.17 15.91
C ALA A 464 -13.88 49.16 15.38
N ASP A 465 -14.31 50.32 14.87
CA ASP A 465 -13.35 51.31 14.35
C ASP A 465 -12.43 51.90 15.46
N GLN A 466 -12.58 51.47 16.72
CA GLN A 466 -11.83 52.00 17.87
C GLN A 466 -11.42 51.00 18.97
N SER A 467 -12.12 49.88 19.23
CA SER A 467 -11.78 48.96 20.34
C SER A 467 -11.25 47.60 19.88
N LEU A 468 -10.10 47.18 20.43
CA LEU A 468 -9.53 45.83 20.19
C LEU A 468 -10.38 44.73 20.84
N ASN A 469 -11.05 45.04 21.95
CA ASN A 469 -12.00 44.13 22.60
C ASN A 469 -13.40 44.30 21.99
N SER A 470 -14.14 43.19 21.87
CA SER A 470 -15.48 43.15 21.30
C SER A 470 -16.34 42.06 21.95
N THR A 471 -17.66 42.26 21.97
CA THR A 471 -18.59 41.25 22.51
C THR A 471 -19.72 41.00 21.52
N ILE A 472 -20.12 39.74 21.37
CA ILE A 472 -21.27 39.31 20.56
C ILE A 472 -22.17 38.46 21.43
N THR A 473 -23.46 38.76 21.46
CA THR A 473 -24.46 37.86 22.04
C THR A 473 -24.98 36.93 20.97
N SER A 474 -24.93 35.63 21.21
CA SER A 474 -25.45 34.61 20.30
C SER A 474 -26.60 33.86 20.96
N THR A 475 -27.70 33.69 20.23
CA THR A 475 -28.80 32.79 20.61
C THR A 475 -28.51 31.34 20.22
N GLY A 476 -27.36 31.04 19.61
CA GLY A 476 -27.14 29.75 18.96
C GLY A 476 -28.04 29.55 17.73
N CYS A 477 -28.47 30.65 17.09
CA CYS A 477 -29.34 30.65 15.91
C CYS A 477 -30.67 29.91 16.11
N THR A 478 -31.29 30.03 17.30
CA THR A 478 -32.61 29.45 17.63
C THR A 478 -33.70 29.77 16.62
N GLU A 479 -33.60 30.93 15.98
CA GLU A 479 -34.51 31.43 14.96
C GLU A 479 -34.50 30.61 13.66
N GLN A 480 -33.46 29.81 13.41
CA GLN A 480 -33.36 28.96 12.23
C GLN A 480 -33.06 27.51 12.65
N ALA A 481 -34.08 26.65 12.60
CA ALA A 481 -33.97 25.27 13.07
C ALA A 481 -32.81 24.48 12.42
N GLU A 482 -32.50 24.73 11.15
CA GLU A 482 -31.40 24.05 10.43
C GLU A 482 -30.01 24.59 10.76
N GLN A 483 -29.91 25.76 11.39
CA GLN A 483 -28.65 26.37 11.85
C GLN A 483 -28.54 26.39 13.37
N HIS A 484 -29.53 25.84 14.08
CA HIS A 484 -29.60 25.94 15.52
C HIS A 484 -28.53 25.05 16.19
N VAL A 485 -27.63 25.70 16.92
CA VAL A 485 -26.62 25.03 17.75
C VAL A 485 -26.98 25.31 19.20
N SER A 486 -27.31 24.26 19.96
CA SER A 486 -27.54 24.32 21.40
C SER A 486 -26.30 23.93 22.19
N TYR A 487 -25.59 22.90 21.72
CA TYR A 487 -24.38 22.35 22.35
C TYR A 487 -23.22 22.47 21.36
N VAL A 488 -22.15 23.12 21.80
CA VAL A 488 -21.00 23.45 20.96
C VAL A 488 -20.05 22.25 20.83
N GLU A 489 -19.51 22.04 19.64
CA GLU A 489 -18.37 21.15 19.36
C GLU A 489 -17.13 22.02 19.13
N HIS A 490 -17.07 22.69 17.98
CA HIS A 490 -16.00 23.61 17.61
C HIS A 490 -16.51 25.05 17.62
N VAL A 491 -15.66 25.98 18.03
CA VAL A 491 -15.90 27.43 17.86
C VAL A 491 -14.79 27.99 16.99
N VAL A 492 -15.17 28.67 15.91
CA VAL A 492 -14.25 29.35 15.01
C VAL A 492 -14.50 30.87 15.08
N VAL A 493 -13.43 31.62 15.27
CA VAL A 493 -13.41 33.09 15.28
C VAL A 493 -12.61 33.55 14.07
N LYS A 494 -13.30 34.09 13.07
CA LYS A 494 -12.64 34.67 11.89
C LYS A 494 -12.31 36.13 12.17
N VAL A 495 -11.07 36.56 12.00
CA VAL A 495 -10.67 37.95 12.26
C VAL A 495 -9.97 38.60 11.09
N LEU A 496 -10.26 39.88 10.90
CA LEU A 496 -9.49 40.80 10.07
C LEU A 496 -8.83 41.84 10.99
N VAL A 497 -7.54 41.69 11.26
CA VAL A 497 -6.76 42.57 12.13
C VAL A 497 -5.63 43.18 11.32
N VAL A 498 -5.54 44.50 11.33
CA VAL A 498 -4.38 45.22 10.78
C VAL A 498 -3.45 45.55 11.93
N HIS A 499 -2.20 45.11 11.85
CA HIS A 499 -1.22 45.29 12.92
C HIS A 499 0.18 45.60 12.39
N PRO A 500 0.92 46.57 12.98
CA PRO A 500 2.29 46.84 12.56
C PRO A 500 3.28 45.71 12.90
N ARG A 501 2.97 44.89 13.92
CA ARG A 501 3.78 43.75 14.36
C ARG A 501 2.93 42.63 14.94
N ARG A 502 2.54 41.65 14.13
CA ARG A 502 1.54 40.62 14.48
C ARG A 502 1.85 39.85 15.77
N GLY A 503 3.12 39.57 16.05
CA GLY A 503 3.55 38.83 17.23
C GLY A 503 3.32 39.52 18.58
N ASP A 504 2.93 40.80 18.62
CA ASP A 504 2.57 41.51 19.85
C ASP A 504 1.11 41.28 20.29
N LEU A 505 0.31 40.63 19.45
CA LEU A 505 -1.09 40.36 19.72
C LEU A 505 -1.27 39.11 20.57
N GLU A 506 -2.19 39.20 21.52
CA GLU A 506 -2.78 38.06 22.21
C GLU A 506 -4.29 38.09 21.97
N VAL A 507 -4.86 36.95 21.59
CA VAL A 507 -6.29 36.83 21.27
C VAL A 507 -6.90 35.78 22.19
N SER A 508 -8.00 36.11 22.85
CA SER A 508 -8.72 35.18 23.72
C SER A 508 -10.23 35.28 23.49
N LEU A 509 -10.90 34.15 23.59
CA LEU A 509 -12.35 34.04 23.51
C LEU A 509 -12.88 33.53 24.84
N ILE A 510 -13.92 34.17 25.36
CA ILE A 510 -14.63 33.74 26.57
C ILE A 510 -16.03 33.31 26.16
N SER A 511 -16.39 32.07 26.51
CA SER A 511 -17.73 31.52 26.27
C SER A 511 -18.77 32.14 27.21
N PRO A 512 -20.08 32.02 26.90
CA PRO A 512 -21.15 32.46 27.79
C PRO A 512 -21.11 31.84 29.17
N SER A 513 -20.53 30.65 29.28
CA SER A 513 -20.39 29.92 30.54
C SER A 513 -19.09 30.27 31.29
N GLY A 514 -18.26 31.17 30.76
CA GLY A 514 -17.04 31.67 31.40
C GLY A 514 -15.75 30.93 31.03
N THR A 515 -15.80 29.98 30.09
CA THR A 515 -14.59 29.25 29.65
C THR A 515 -13.75 30.14 28.75
N ARG A 516 -12.52 30.44 29.18
CA ARG A 516 -11.57 31.30 28.47
C ARG A 516 -10.57 30.48 27.67
N SER A 517 -10.66 30.56 26.35
CA SER A 517 -9.74 29.97 25.38
C SER A 517 -8.73 31.01 24.87
N GLN A 518 -7.44 30.77 25.04
CA GLN A 518 -6.38 31.55 24.39
C GLN A 518 -6.24 31.08 22.94
N LEU A 519 -6.75 31.90 22.02
CA LEU A 519 -6.73 31.62 20.59
C LEU A 519 -5.35 31.93 19.98
N LEU A 520 -4.66 32.93 20.51
CA LEU A 520 -3.30 33.31 20.13
C LEU A 520 -2.55 33.82 21.36
N ALA A 521 -1.35 33.29 21.58
CA ALA A 521 -0.38 33.85 22.51
C ALA A 521 0.62 34.76 21.80
N LYS A 522 1.34 35.58 22.57
CA LYS A 522 2.40 36.43 22.06
C LYS A 522 3.48 35.59 21.38
N ARG A 523 3.83 35.92 20.13
CA ARG A 523 4.89 35.24 19.36
C ARG A 523 6.09 36.15 19.17
N LEU A 524 7.15 35.89 19.93
CA LEU A 524 8.30 36.78 20.06
C LEU A 524 9.00 37.09 18.73
N PHE A 525 9.06 36.13 17.81
CA PHE A 525 9.77 36.30 16.55
C PHE A 525 8.88 36.80 15.39
N ASP A 526 7.55 36.80 15.54
CA ASP A 526 6.63 37.25 14.50
C ASP A 526 6.63 38.79 14.37
N ASN A 527 7.49 39.27 13.46
CA ASN A 527 7.62 40.69 13.12
C ASN A 527 6.74 41.11 11.93
N SER A 528 5.81 40.26 11.47
CA SER A 528 5.00 40.55 10.28
C SER A 528 4.09 41.76 10.49
N ASN A 529 3.96 42.60 9.47
CA ASN A 529 3.02 43.73 9.43
C ASN A 529 1.73 43.41 8.65
N GLU A 530 1.56 42.16 8.22
CA GLU A 530 0.41 41.74 7.41
C GLU A 530 -0.87 41.62 8.24
N GLY A 531 -0.73 41.51 9.56
CA GLY A 531 -1.81 41.23 10.49
C GLY A 531 -2.47 39.88 10.23
N PHE A 532 -3.76 39.78 10.50
CA PHE A 532 -4.57 38.61 10.20
C PHE A 532 -5.63 38.98 9.16
N ARG A 533 -5.69 38.26 8.05
CA ARG A 533 -6.63 38.53 6.95
C ARG A 533 -7.65 37.42 6.86
N ASN A 534 -8.82 37.63 7.46
CA ASN A 534 -9.87 36.61 7.59
C ASN A 534 -9.35 35.28 8.14
N TRP A 535 -8.41 35.37 9.09
CA TRP A 535 -7.81 34.19 9.71
C TRP A 535 -8.82 33.55 10.66
N GLU A 536 -8.94 32.23 10.58
CA GLU A 536 -9.84 31.44 11.41
C GLU A 536 -9.06 30.93 12.61
N PHE A 537 -9.39 31.39 13.82
CA PHE A 537 -8.91 30.77 15.05
C PHE A 537 -9.94 29.76 15.55
N MET A 538 -9.52 28.57 15.99
CA MET A 538 -10.43 27.52 16.45
C MET A 538 -10.19 27.15 17.90
N THR A 539 -11.27 26.83 18.62
CA THR A 539 -11.19 26.25 19.96
C THR A 539 -12.13 25.06 20.14
N VAL A 540 -11.62 24.03 20.81
CA VAL A 540 -12.38 22.88 21.32
C VAL A 540 -12.60 22.95 22.83
N GLN A 541 -12.13 23.98 23.53
CA GLN A 541 -12.19 24.01 25.00
C GLN A 541 -13.60 24.17 25.56
N CYS A 542 -14.51 24.72 24.75
CA CYS A 542 -15.92 24.90 25.09
C CYS A 542 -16.78 23.70 24.64
N TRP A 543 -16.17 22.56 24.30
CA TRP A 543 -16.91 21.37 23.84
C TRP A 543 -17.96 20.94 24.86
N GLY A 544 -19.19 20.75 24.39
CA GLY A 544 -20.37 20.40 25.16
C GLY A 544 -21.08 21.57 25.86
N GLU A 545 -20.52 22.78 25.84
CA GLU A 545 -21.15 23.95 26.47
C GLU A 545 -22.37 24.45 25.69
N ARG A 546 -23.22 25.24 26.38
CA ARG A 546 -24.33 25.93 25.75
C ARG A 546 -23.82 27.05 24.85
N ALA A 547 -24.33 27.09 23.62
CA ALA A 547 -24.00 28.12 22.64
C ALA A 547 -24.63 29.49 22.95
N GLU A 548 -25.76 29.49 23.67
CA GLU A 548 -26.55 30.67 23.98
C GLU A 548 -25.88 31.56 25.05
N GLY A 549 -25.84 32.86 24.77
CA GLY A 549 -25.40 33.92 25.68
C GLY A 549 -24.29 34.79 25.09
N GLN A 550 -23.55 35.47 25.95
CA GLN A 550 -22.55 36.47 25.56
C GLN A 550 -21.18 35.83 25.33
N TRP A 551 -20.66 35.97 24.11
CA TRP A 551 -19.29 35.63 23.73
C TRP A 551 -18.43 36.90 23.71
N ILE A 552 -17.25 36.82 24.33
CA ILE A 552 -16.35 37.98 24.48
C ILE A 552 -15.05 37.67 23.76
N LEU A 553 -14.70 38.50 22.77
CA LEU A 553 -13.41 38.49 22.09
C LEU A 553 -12.51 39.55 22.74
N GLU A 554 -11.45 39.11 23.39
CA GLU A 554 -10.42 39.96 23.96
C GLU A 554 -9.20 39.95 23.04
N ILE A 555 -8.75 41.12 22.61
CA ILE A 555 -7.50 41.29 21.87
C ILE A 555 -6.63 42.26 22.66
N ILE A 556 -5.51 41.75 23.16
CA ILE A 556 -4.52 42.52 23.90
C ILE A 556 -3.37 42.81 22.96
N ASP A 557 -3.04 44.09 22.81
CA ASP A 557 -1.88 44.55 22.07
C ASP A 557 -0.82 45.05 23.06
N SER A 558 0.19 44.21 23.29
CA SER A 558 1.25 44.47 24.27
C SER A 558 2.52 44.94 23.55
N PRO A 559 2.78 46.27 23.45
CA PRO A 559 3.87 46.80 22.62
C PRO A 559 5.23 46.24 23.04
N SER A 560 5.91 45.61 22.10
CA SER A 560 7.32 45.24 22.25
C SER A 560 8.22 46.47 22.17
N SER A 561 9.44 46.36 22.70
CA SER A 561 10.50 47.39 22.57
C SER A 561 10.90 47.67 21.11
N LEU A 562 10.39 46.91 20.15
CA LEU A 562 10.76 46.94 18.74
C LEU A 562 9.81 47.81 17.89
N ARG A 563 8.73 48.36 18.46
CA ARG A 563 7.80 49.24 17.73
C ARG A 563 7.39 50.46 18.55
N ASN A 564 6.92 51.51 17.87
CA ASN A 564 6.34 52.67 18.54
C ASN A 564 5.10 52.24 19.35
N PRO A 565 5.08 52.42 20.69
CA PRO A 565 3.92 52.06 21.52
C PRO A 565 2.64 52.83 21.16
N GLU A 566 2.75 54.01 20.52
CA GLU A 566 1.61 54.86 20.16
C GLU A 566 0.80 54.30 18.97
N VAL A 567 1.38 53.40 18.16
CA VAL A 567 0.71 52.82 16.99
C VAL A 567 0.05 51.51 17.37
N LEU A 568 -1.23 51.55 17.75
CA LEU A 568 -1.98 50.35 18.13
C LEU A 568 -2.54 49.58 16.92
N GLY A 569 -2.71 48.28 17.12
CA GLY A 569 -3.49 47.42 16.26
C GLY A 569 -4.93 47.87 16.04
N LYS A 570 -5.54 47.46 14.92
CA LYS A 570 -6.97 47.69 14.64
C LYS A 570 -7.67 46.41 14.22
N LEU A 571 -8.68 46.01 15.00
CA LEU A 571 -9.64 44.98 14.60
C LEU A 571 -10.65 45.58 13.62
N LYS A 572 -10.66 45.13 12.37
CA LYS A 572 -11.57 45.63 11.33
C LYS A 572 -12.89 44.89 11.31
N GLU A 573 -12.82 43.57 11.39
CA GLU A 573 -13.97 42.67 11.32
C GLU A 573 -13.69 41.42 12.15
N TRP A 574 -14.73 40.88 12.76
CA TRP A 574 -14.69 39.50 13.22
C TRP A 574 -16.03 38.80 13.08
N THR A 575 -15.98 37.48 12.92
CA THR A 575 -17.14 36.61 12.77
C THR A 575 -17.03 35.45 13.75
N LEU A 576 -18.10 35.19 14.49
CA LEU A 576 -18.23 34.02 15.35
C LEU A 576 -18.97 32.92 14.59
N VAL A 577 -18.36 31.74 14.50
CA VAL A 577 -18.96 30.54 13.90
C VAL A 577 -18.99 29.42 14.94
N LEU A 578 -20.19 28.97 15.28
CA LEU A 578 -20.42 27.89 16.22
C LEU A 578 -20.79 26.63 15.44
N TYR A 579 -20.07 25.54 15.66
CA TYR A 579 -20.41 24.22 15.17
C TYR A 579 -20.92 23.38 16.33
N GLY A 580 -21.92 22.54 16.09
CA GLY A 580 -22.38 21.62 17.13
C GLY A 580 -23.74 21.03 16.83
N THR A 581 -24.50 20.75 17.89
CA THR A 581 -25.77 20.01 17.80
C THR A 581 -26.92 20.78 18.45
N SER A 582 -28.11 20.61 17.90
CA SER A 582 -29.36 21.16 18.45
C SER A 582 -29.88 20.35 19.65
N GLY A 583 -29.62 19.04 19.68
CA GLY A 583 -29.92 18.15 20.80
C GLY A 583 -28.69 17.75 21.61
N HIS A 584 -28.86 17.29 22.85
CA HIS A 584 -27.73 16.85 23.67
C HIS A 584 -27.01 15.64 23.04
N PRO A 585 -25.68 15.67 22.85
CA PRO A 585 -24.97 14.62 22.11
C PRO A 585 -24.94 13.26 22.83
N TYR A 586 -25.07 13.24 24.15
CA TYR A 586 -24.98 12.02 24.98
C TYR A 586 -26.32 11.62 25.63
N GLN A 587 -27.42 11.56 24.88
CA GLN A 587 -28.74 11.23 25.44
C GLN A 587 -28.72 9.92 26.27
N SER A 588 -29.08 10.01 27.55
CA SER A 588 -29.51 8.87 28.36
C SER A 588 -31.02 8.77 28.26
N HIS A 589 -31.57 7.58 27.98
CA HIS A 589 -32.99 7.34 28.18
C HIS A 589 -33.25 7.23 29.69
N GLY A 590 -33.38 8.38 30.35
CA GLY A 590 -34.30 8.54 31.46
C GLY A 590 -35.68 8.82 30.88
N THR A 591 -36.65 7.97 31.22
CA THR A 591 -38.09 8.11 30.96
C THR A 591 -38.59 9.54 30.72
N GLN A 592 -38.90 9.89 29.47
CA GLN A 592 -39.85 10.96 29.18
C GLN A 592 -41.26 10.37 29.24
N HIS A 593 -41.81 10.24 30.45
CA HIS A 593 -43.24 10.44 30.61
C HIS A 593 -43.45 11.92 30.93
N SER A 594 -44.21 12.55 30.05
CA SER A 594 -44.73 13.91 30.13
C SER A 594 -45.06 14.31 31.56
N ARG A 595 -44.48 15.42 32.04
CA ARG A 595 -44.93 16.12 33.25
C ARG A 595 -46.36 16.64 32.99
N SER A 596 -47.35 15.86 33.38
CA SER A 596 -48.60 16.39 33.92
C SER A 596 -48.60 16.22 35.43
N ARG A 597 -48.96 17.30 36.12
CA ARG A 597 -49.11 17.40 37.57
C ARG A 597 -49.98 16.25 38.12
N MET A 598 -49.55 15.60 39.21
CA MET A 598 -50.29 15.59 40.48
C MET A 598 -49.61 14.69 41.54
N LEU A 599 -49.36 15.31 42.71
CA LEU A 599 -49.48 14.82 44.09
C LEU A 599 -48.57 13.71 44.65
N GLU A 600 -48.30 13.88 45.94
CA GLU A 600 -47.25 13.33 46.81
C GLU A 600 -47.60 11.99 47.52
N ILE A 601 -46.54 11.16 47.74
CA ILE A 601 -46.19 10.35 48.96
C ILE A 601 -47.04 9.09 49.33
N PRO A 602 -46.50 7.99 49.96
CA PRO A 602 -45.18 7.31 49.96
C PRO A 602 -45.25 5.76 49.75
N THR A 603 -44.09 5.09 49.70
CA THR A 603 -43.87 3.62 49.68
C THR A 603 -44.42 2.88 50.93
N PRO A 604 -44.68 1.55 50.89
CA PRO A 604 -43.62 0.57 51.21
C PRO A 604 -43.69 -0.85 50.56
N SER A 605 -42.49 -1.45 50.47
CA SER A 605 -42.12 -2.87 50.72
C SER A 605 -42.29 -3.99 49.66
N ARG A 606 -41.10 -4.55 49.33
CA ARG A 606 -40.72 -5.98 49.17
C ARG A 606 -41.33 -6.80 48.04
N ASP A 607 -40.51 -7.04 47.02
CA ASP A 607 -40.58 -8.17 46.07
C ASP A 607 -40.55 -9.52 46.81
N PRO A 608 -41.24 -10.56 46.34
CA PRO A 608 -40.56 -11.47 45.41
C PRO A 608 -41.45 -12.09 44.31
N ASN A 609 -40.87 -12.17 43.11
CA ASN A 609 -41.40 -12.80 41.89
C ASN A 609 -42.63 -12.11 41.30
N GLY A 610 -42.38 -11.00 40.59
CA GLY A 610 -43.36 -10.25 39.79
C GLY A 610 -44.06 -10.99 38.64
N GLU A 611 -44.20 -12.32 38.71
CA GLU A 611 -44.90 -13.18 37.74
C GLU A 611 -46.00 -14.07 38.37
N CYS A 612 -46.06 -14.20 39.71
CA CYS A 612 -47.18 -14.90 40.38
C CYS A 612 -48.40 -13.98 40.50
N GLY A 613 -49.58 -14.48 40.17
CA GLY A 613 -50.82 -13.71 40.19
C GLY A 613 -51.40 -13.48 41.60
N ASP A 614 -52.59 -12.92 41.61
CA ASP A 614 -53.38 -12.54 42.80
C ASP A 614 -53.79 -13.71 43.72
N GLN A 615 -53.56 -14.97 43.33
CA GLN A 615 -53.83 -16.14 44.18
C GLN A 615 -52.61 -16.58 45.00
N GLY A 616 -51.48 -15.86 44.89
CA GLY A 616 -50.28 -16.10 45.69
C GLY A 616 -49.45 -17.30 45.22
N CYS A 617 -48.49 -17.70 46.05
CA CYS A 617 -47.60 -18.84 45.85
C CYS A 617 -47.59 -19.74 47.09
N ASP A 618 -47.35 -21.04 46.89
CA ASP A 618 -47.16 -22.02 47.98
C ASP A 618 -45.67 -22.37 48.20
N GLY A 619 -44.76 -21.65 47.54
CA GLY A 619 -43.31 -21.84 47.60
C GLY A 619 -42.51 -20.72 46.90
N PRO A 620 -41.16 -20.75 47.02
CA PRO A 620 -40.29 -19.65 46.59
C PRO A 620 -39.96 -19.63 45.08
N ASP A 621 -40.14 -20.75 44.38
CA ASP A 621 -39.76 -20.89 42.97
C ASP A 621 -40.93 -20.63 42.00
N PRO A 622 -40.69 -20.24 40.72
CA PRO A 622 -41.74 -19.89 39.74
C PRO A 622 -42.74 -21.00 39.37
N ASP A 623 -42.46 -22.23 39.77
CA ASP A 623 -43.33 -23.41 39.66
C ASP A 623 -44.28 -23.61 40.85
N HIS A 624 -44.09 -22.84 41.93
CA HIS A 624 -44.95 -22.79 43.12
C HIS A 624 -45.96 -21.62 43.11
N CYS A 625 -46.12 -20.93 41.98
CA CYS A 625 -47.21 -19.95 41.86
C CYS A 625 -48.55 -20.69 41.71
N LEU A 626 -49.60 -20.28 42.43
CA LEU A 626 -50.95 -20.85 42.34
C LEU A 626 -51.71 -20.34 41.10
N ASN A 627 -51.44 -19.12 40.64
CA ASN A 627 -51.77 -18.59 39.31
C ASN A 627 -50.61 -17.72 38.75
N CYS A 628 -50.56 -17.52 37.43
CA CYS A 628 -49.54 -16.69 36.77
C CYS A 628 -50.15 -15.36 36.35
N ILE A 629 -49.42 -14.25 36.47
CA ILE A 629 -49.83 -12.93 35.95
C ILE A 629 -49.92 -12.99 34.42
N HIS A 630 -48.88 -13.53 33.79
CA HIS A 630 -48.75 -13.56 32.33
C HIS A 630 -49.10 -14.92 31.73
N TYR A 631 -48.18 -15.90 31.73
CA TYR A 631 -48.42 -17.21 31.10
C TYR A 631 -47.95 -18.39 31.95
N SER A 632 -48.68 -19.51 31.85
CA SER A 632 -48.24 -20.80 32.37
C SER A 632 -47.54 -21.66 31.30
N LEU A 633 -46.44 -22.32 31.64
CA LEU A 633 -45.80 -23.36 30.85
C LEU A 633 -46.12 -24.72 31.49
N GLY A 634 -46.80 -25.62 30.76
CA GLY A 634 -47.26 -26.90 31.30
C GLY A 634 -48.65 -26.86 31.96
N SER A 635 -49.02 -27.94 32.65
CA SER A 635 -50.27 -28.09 33.40
C SER A 635 -49.97 -28.57 34.82
N LEU A 636 -50.92 -28.44 35.75
CA LEU A 636 -50.81 -28.93 37.13
C LEU A 636 -50.38 -30.42 37.20
N LYS A 637 -50.70 -31.23 36.18
CA LYS A 637 -50.30 -32.64 36.11
C LYS A 637 -48.90 -32.89 35.54
N THR A 638 -48.28 -31.90 34.91
CA THR A 638 -47.01 -32.04 34.17
C THR A 638 -45.91 -31.09 34.67
N GLY A 639 -46.13 -30.42 35.81
CA GLY A 639 -45.33 -29.28 36.27
C GLY A 639 -45.74 -27.99 35.57
N ARG A 640 -46.18 -26.98 36.34
CA ARG A 640 -46.61 -25.67 35.83
C ARG A 640 -45.59 -24.62 36.24
N THR A 641 -45.03 -23.87 35.31
CA THR A 641 -44.09 -22.78 35.60
C THR A 641 -44.62 -21.46 35.06
N CYS A 642 -44.61 -20.40 35.86
CA CYS A 642 -45.02 -19.07 35.41
C CYS A 642 -43.90 -18.37 34.65
N VAL A 643 -44.23 -17.82 33.49
CA VAL A 643 -43.28 -17.13 32.61
C VAL A 643 -43.91 -15.84 32.09
N SER A 644 -43.10 -14.79 32.03
CA SER A 644 -43.48 -13.49 31.46
C SER A 644 -43.72 -13.57 29.95
N HIS A 645 -42.98 -14.45 29.28
CA HIS A 645 -43.06 -14.71 27.85
C HIS A 645 -42.83 -16.20 27.56
N CYS A 646 -43.50 -16.73 26.55
CA CYS A 646 -43.36 -18.15 26.19
C CYS A 646 -41.97 -18.48 25.62
N PRO A 647 -41.34 -19.57 26.08
CA PRO A 647 -40.02 -19.99 25.59
C PRO A 647 -40.08 -20.54 24.16
N LEU A 648 -38.91 -20.68 23.53
CA LEU A 648 -38.77 -21.18 22.16
C LEU A 648 -39.49 -22.54 21.97
N GLY A 649 -40.20 -22.66 20.85
CA GLY A 649 -41.07 -23.79 20.52
C GLY A 649 -42.49 -23.67 21.07
N PHE A 650 -42.84 -22.56 21.75
CA PHE A 650 -44.18 -22.28 22.24
C PHE A 650 -44.64 -20.85 21.87
N TYR A 651 -45.94 -20.66 21.72
CA TYR A 651 -46.60 -19.36 21.53
C TYR A 651 -47.59 -19.07 22.67
N ASP A 652 -47.84 -17.79 22.91
CA ASP A 652 -48.81 -17.31 23.88
C ASP A 652 -50.24 -17.55 23.39
N ASN A 653 -51.02 -18.28 24.18
CA ASN A 653 -52.46 -18.36 23.99
C ASN A 653 -53.13 -17.42 25.00
N LEU A 654 -53.60 -16.27 24.52
CA LEU A 654 -54.20 -15.20 25.31
C LEU A 654 -55.51 -15.64 26.00
N GLU A 655 -56.32 -16.49 25.35
CA GLU A 655 -57.57 -17.00 25.92
C GLU A 655 -57.34 -17.93 27.12
N ALA A 656 -56.28 -18.74 27.07
CA ALA A 656 -55.97 -19.74 28.10
C ALA A 656 -54.87 -19.29 29.07
N ARG A 657 -54.28 -18.10 28.89
CA ARG A 657 -53.08 -17.60 29.61
C ARG A 657 -52.00 -18.69 29.78
N ARG A 658 -51.72 -19.42 28.70
CA ARG A 658 -50.79 -20.57 28.70
C ARG A 658 -49.98 -20.63 27.40
N CYS A 659 -48.74 -21.05 27.52
CA CYS A 659 -47.86 -21.33 26.40
C CYS A 659 -48.24 -22.66 25.71
N ARG A 660 -48.58 -22.61 24.42
CA ARG A 660 -48.91 -23.79 23.59
C ARG A 660 -47.80 -24.08 22.60
N ARG A 661 -47.57 -25.36 22.27
CA ARG A 661 -46.49 -25.76 21.35
C ARG A 661 -46.74 -25.29 19.92
N CYS A 662 -45.67 -24.81 19.29
CA CYS A 662 -45.58 -24.54 17.86
C CYS A 662 -45.69 -25.81 17.01
N HIS A 663 -45.95 -25.64 15.71
CA HIS A 663 -45.79 -26.71 14.73
C HIS A 663 -44.34 -27.26 14.73
N LYS A 664 -44.17 -28.55 14.42
CA LYS A 664 -42.89 -29.28 14.55
C LYS A 664 -41.72 -28.68 13.77
N GLY A 665 -41.99 -27.97 12.67
CA GLY A 665 -40.97 -27.31 11.85
C GLY A 665 -40.52 -25.95 12.37
N CYS A 666 -41.19 -25.41 13.39
CA CYS A 666 -41.06 -24.03 13.80
C CYS A 666 -40.39 -23.89 15.16
N GLU A 667 -39.58 -22.85 15.27
CA GLU A 667 -38.83 -22.51 16.48
C GLU A 667 -39.51 -21.35 17.23
N ARG A 668 -40.03 -20.36 16.50
CA ARG A 668 -40.99 -19.37 17.03
C ARG A 668 -42.25 -19.39 16.18
N CYS A 669 -43.41 -19.21 16.80
CA CYS A 669 -44.69 -19.19 16.12
C CYS A 669 -45.67 -18.27 16.85
N VAL A 670 -46.79 -17.95 16.20
CA VAL A 670 -47.95 -17.25 16.80
C VAL A 670 -49.14 -18.18 16.98
N GLY A 671 -49.04 -19.41 16.47
CA GLY A 671 -50.11 -20.38 16.47
C GLY A 671 -49.60 -21.79 16.22
N ARG A 672 -50.53 -22.76 16.18
CA ARG A 672 -50.19 -24.19 16.11
C ARG A 672 -50.02 -24.69 14.68
N THR A 673 -50.52 -23.96 13.69
CA THR A 673 -50.52 -24.41 12.31
C THR A 673 -49.12 -24.24 11.66
N PRO A 674 -48.80 -25.00 10.61
CA PRO A 674 -47.52 -24.89 9.90
C PRO A 674 -47.27 -23.51 9.26
N THR A 675 -48.34 -22.74 9.04
CA THR A 675 -48.34 -21.40 8.43
C THR A 675 -48.25 -20.27 9.45
N GLU A 676 -48.19 -20.55 10.75
CA GLU A 676 -48.15 -19.52 11.79
C GLU A 676 -46.75 -19.35 12.39
N CYS A 677 -45.72 -19.57 11.58
CA CYS A 677 -44.34 -19.60 12.05
C CYS A 677 -43.67 -18.24 11.88
N ARG A 678 -42.80 -17.90 12.84
CA ARG A 678 -41.97 -16.69 12.86
C ARG A 678 -40.48 -17.02 12.68
N SER A 679 -40.06 -18.22 13.06
CA SER A 679 -38.72 -18.74 12.75
C SER A 679 -38.74 -20.27 12.66
N CYS A 680 -37.76 -20.84 11.96
CA CYS A 680 -37.69 -22.27 11.64
C CYS A 680 -36.63 -23.00 12.46
N ARG A 681 -36.85 -24.29 12.70
CA ARG A 681 -35.85 -25.15 13.35
C ARG A 681 -34.65 -25.38 12.43
N ARG A 682 -33.49 -25.69 13.05
CA ARG A 682 -32.22 -25.96 12.34
C ARG A 682 -32.44 -26.96 11.19
N GLY A 683 -32.01 -26.57 9.99
CA GLY A 683 -32.15 -27.36 8.75
C GLY A 683 -33.23 -26.87 7.80
N LEU A 684 -34.14 -25.98 8.24
CA LEU A 684 -35.24 -25.45 7.43
C LEU A 684 -35.09 -23.93 7.20
N TYR A 685 -35.57 -23.45 6.05
CA TYR A 685 -35.62 -22.04 5.67
C TYR A 685 -37.02 -21.46 5.89
N PHE A 686 -37.07 -20.25 6.46
CA PHE A 686 -38.31 -19.52 6.64
C PHE A 686 -38.79 -18.90 5.33
N ASN A 687 -40.01 -19.24 4.91
CA ASN A 687 -40.67 -18.65 3.76
C ASN A 687 -41.58 -17.50 4.21
N PRO A 688 -41.26 -16.24 3.86
CA PRO A 688 -42.05 -15.08 4.30
C PRO A 688 -43.42 -14.98 3.61
N LEU A 689 -43.64 -15.64 2.47
CA LEU A 689 -44.89 -15.52 1.70
C LEU A 689 -46.06 -16.29 2.33
N ASN A 690 -45.79 -17.47 2.86
CA ASN A 690 -46.80 -18.35 3.46
C ASN A 690 -46.51 -18.64 4.94
N THR A 691 -45.51 -17.97 5.51
CA THR A 691 -45.09 -18.08 6.92
C THR A 691 -44.85 -19.54 7.36
N THR A 692 -44.35 -20.37 6.44
CA THR A 692 -43.98 -21.79 6.66
C THR A 692 -42.46 -22.00 6.69
N CYS A 693 -42.05 -23.20 7.11
CA CYS A 693 -40.66 -23.65 7.12
C CYS A 693 -40.46 -24.80 6.13
N SER A 694 -39.57 -24.64 5.16
CA SER A 694 -39.29 -25.64 4.10
C SER A 694 -37.80 -25.88 3.90
N GLU A 695 -37.43 -27.02 3.32
CA GLU A 695 -36.02 -27.36 3.04
C GLU A 695 -35.43 -26.57 1.85
N THR A 696 -36.30 -26.04 0.97
CA THR A 696 -35.92 -25.26 -0.21
C THR A 696 -36.73 -23.98 -0.33
N CYS A 697 -36.17 -22.94 -0.96
CA CYS A 697 -36.85 -21.68 -1.23
C CYS A 697 -37.68 -21.73 -2.52
N PRO A 698 -38.87 -21.09 -2.55
CA PRO A 698 -39.70 -21.02 -3.74
C PRO A 698 -39.07 -20.16 -4.86
N ALA A 699 -39.57 -20.30 -6.09
CA ALA A 699 -39.12 -19.49 -7.24
C ALA A 699 -39.28 -17.98 -6.96
N GLY A 700 -38.33 -17.18 -7.43
CA GLY A 700 -38.23 -15.75 -7.09
C GLY A 700 -37.61 -15.47 -5.72
N TYR A 701 -37.15 -16.48 -4.99
CA TYR A 701 -36.44 -16.36 -3.71
C TYR A 701 -35.17 -17.22 -3.67
N PHE A 702 -34.15 -16.77 -2.95
CA PHE A 702 -32.91 -17.52 -2.72
C PHE A 702 -32.66 -17.76 -1.23
N ALA A 703 -31.90 -18.81 -0.92
CA ALA A 703 -31.55 -19.18 0.45
C ALA A 703 -30.40 -18.32 0.97
N ASP A 704 -30.61 -17.69 2.13
CA ASP A 704 -29.54 -16.99 2.86
C ASP A 704 -28.79 -17.98 3.77
N ASP A 705 -27.59 -18.38 3.35
CA ASP A 705 -26.69 -19.28 4.09
C ASP A 705 -25.68 -18.52 4.98
N SER A 706 -25.81 -17.20 5.10
CA SER A 706 -24.89 -16.38 5.90
C SER A 706 -25.04 -16.69 7.40
N LYS A 707 -23.94 -17.13 8.05
CA LYS A 707 -23.88 -17.43 9.49
C LYS A 707 -24.05 -16.21 10.41
N SER A 708 -24.17 -15.00 9.83
CA SER A 708 -24.28 -13.71 10.51
C SER A 708 -25.70 -13.36 10.96
N SER A 709 -26.72 -14.03 10.42
CA SER A 709 -28.12 -13.81 10.77
C SER A 709 -28.68 -15.07 11.39
N GLY A 710 -29.01 -15.07 12.68
CA GLY A 710 -29.43 -16.28 13.43
C GLY A 710 -30.73 -16.97 12.98
N VAL A 711 -31.25 -16.71 11.78
CA VAL A 711 -32.44 -17.36 11.17
C VAL A 711 -32.18 -17.59 9.68
N ARG A 712 -32.14 -18.85 9.23
CA ARG A 712 -32.14 -19.21 7.80
C ARG A 712 -33.48 -18.82 7.18
N LYS A 713 -33.48 -17.87 6.24
CA LYS A 713 -34.69 -17.34 5.58
C LYS A 713 -34.52 -17.29 4.06
N CYS A 714 -35.64 -17.36 3.36
CA CYS A 714 -35.70 -17.14 1.92
C CYS A 714 -35.82 -15.64 1.63
N LEU A 715 -34.89 -15.08 0.86
CA LEU A 715 -34.85 -13.67 0.46
C LEU A 715 -35.34 -13.51 -0.98
N ARG A 716 -36.12 -12.46 -1.27
CA ARG A 716 -36.70 -12.23 -2.61
C ARG A 716 -35.60 -11.80 -3.59
N CYS A 717 -35.68 -12.30 -4.82
CA CYS A 717 -34.91 -11.80 -5.95
C CYS A 717 -35.39 -10.40 -6.37
N HIS A 718 -34.54 -9.66 -7.09
CA HIS A 718 -34.92 -8.38 -7.72
C HIS A 718 -36.12 -8.56 -8.68
N GLU A 719 -36.98 -7.55 -8.85
CA GLU A 719 -38.28 -7.67 -9.55
C GLU A 719 -38.19 -8.09 -11.02
N ASN A 720 -37.06 -7.75 -11.66
CA ASN A 720 -36.77 -8.10 -13.05
C ASN A 720 -36.21 -9.53 -13.19
N CYS A 721 -36.05 -10.24 -12.08
CA CYS A 721 -35.40 -11.53 -12.00
C CYS A 721 -36.37 -12.65 -11.62
N MET A 722 -36.51 -13.64 -12.51
CA MET A 722 -37.29 -14.85 -12.27
C MET A 722 -36.57 -15.83 -11.33
N LYS A 723 -35.23 -15.95 -11.43
CA LYS A 723 -34.40 -16.81 -10.57
C LYS A 723 -33.06 -16.14 -10.27
N CYS A 724 -32.71 -15.99 -8.99
CA CYS A 724 -31.44 -15.42 -8.54
C CYS A 724 -30.66 -16.38 -7.64
N LEU A 725 -29.35 -16.17 -7.49
CA LEU A 725 -28.46 -17.06 -6.75
C LEU A 725 -27.61 -16.27 -5.74
N ARG A 726 -27.70 -16.65 -4.45
CA ARG A 726 -26.93 -16.10 -3.31
C ARG A 726 -27.10 -14.61 -3.00
N ASP A 727 -27.58 -13.83 -3.96
CA ASP A 727 -27.82 -12.39 -3.84
C ASP A 727 -29.02 -11.97 -4.70
N SER A 728 -29.67 -10.86 -4.34
CA SER A 728 -30.90 -10.35 -4.96
C SER A 728 -30.71 -10.01 -6.45
N ASP A 729 -29.54 -9.48 -6.80
CA ASP A 729 -29.29 -8.86 -8.12
C ASP A 729 -28.52 -9.77 -9.08
N ARG A 730 -28.11 -10.95 -8.61
CA ARG A 730 -27.42 -11.97 -9.43
C ARG A 730 -28.42 -12.89 -10.08
N CYS A 731 -29.02 -12.39 -11.14
CA CYS A 731 -30.05 -13.07 -11.87
C CYS A 731 -29.49 -14.14 -12.82
N THR A 732 -30.20 -15.27 -12.89
CA THR A 732 -29.92 -16.40 -13.79
C THR A 732 -31.02 -16.60 -14.84
N ALA A 733 -32.18 -15.98 -14.66
CA ALA A 733 -33.25 -15.93 -15.65
C ALA A 733 -34.13 -14.70 -15.41
N CYS A 734 -34.41 -13.91 -16.45
CA CYS A 734 -35.23 -12.69 -16.38
C CYS A 734 -36.72 -13.02 -16.53
N ASN A 735 -37.59 -12.15 -15.99
CA ASN A 735 -39.04 -12.28 -16.23
C ASN A 735 -39.37 -11.88 -17.67
N ASP A 736 -40.06 -12.74 -18.41
CA ASP A 736 -40.68 -12.37 -19.68
C ASP A 736 -41.93 -11.52 -19.39
N GLY A 737 -41.97 -10.33 -19.98
CA GLY A 737 -42.80 -9.22 -19.55
C GLY A 737 -44.29 -9.52 -19.34
N TYR A 738 -44.90 -8.79 -18.40
CA TYR A 738 -46.36 -8.71 -18.32
C TYR A 738 -46.89 -7.28 -18.28
N ARG A 739 -48.08 -7.19 -18.87
CA ARG A 739 -48.80 -6.04 -19.39
C ARG A 739 -49.61 -5.27 -18.34
N GLU A 740 -50.13 -4.14 -18.83
CA GLU A 740 -51.37 -3.42 -18.47
C GLU A 740 -51.31 -2.35 -17.36
N HIS A 741 -51.21 -1.08 -17.75
CA HIS A 741 -52.43 -0.28 -17.98
C HIS A 741 -52.19 1.03 -18.77
N LYS A 742 -52.97 1.13 -19.86
CA LYS A 742 -53.53 2.33 -20.54
C LYS A 742 -52.58 3.34 -21.23
N ARG A 743 -52.55 3.16 -22.56
CA ARG A 743 -52.51 4.16 -23.66
C ARG A 743 -51.30 5.12 -23.57
N VAL A 744 -50.24 4.93 -24.34
CA VAL A 744 -50.17 5.13 -25.80
C VAL A 744 -48.82 4.56 -26.32
N PHE A 745 -48.87 3.86 -27.46
CA PHE A 745 -47.80 3.29 -28.31
C PHE A 745 -46.73 2.35 -27.73
N VAL A 746 -46.66 1.17 -28.32
CA VAL A 746 -45.86 -0.02 -27.95
C VAL A 746 -44.43 0.07 -28.48
N CYS A 747 -43.45 -0.21 -27.62
CA CYS A 747 -42.31 -1.06 -27.96
C CYS A 747 -42.16 -2.11 -26.85
N VAL A 748 -42.17 -3.38 -27.25
CA VAL A 748 -41.93 -4.55 -26.41
C VAL A 748 -40.44 -4.58 -26.10
N CYS A 749 -40.05 -4.21 -24.89
CA CYS A 749 -38.67 -4.43 -24.43
C CYS A 749 -38.58 -5.88 -23.94
N VAL A 750 -37.91 -6.73 -24.72
CA VAL A 750 -37.40 -8.02 -24.24
C VAL A 750 -36.26 -7.69 -23.26
N CYS A 751 -36.30 -8.26 -22.05
CA CYS A 751 -35.25 -8.05 -21.06
C CYS A 751 -34.15 -9.11 -21.24
N SER A 752 -32.96 -8.67 -21.64
CA SER A 752 -31.80 -9.54 -21.88
C SER A 752 -30.90 -9.60 -20.63
N LEU A 753 -30.28 -10.76 -20.38
CA LEU A 753 -29.37 -10.96 -19.25
C LEU A 753 -27.97 -10.42 -19.62
N ALA A 754 -27.62 -9.23 -19.15
CA ALA A 754 -26.30 -8.64 -19.30
C ALA A 754 -25.52 -8.77 -17.98
N GLY A 755 -24.52 -9.65 -17.94
CA GLY A 755 -23.63 -9.75 -16.77
C GLY A 755 -24.30 -10.16 -15.46
N MET A 756 -25.31 -11.04 -15.52
CA MET A 756 -26.19 -11.46 -14.41
C MET A 756 -27.25 -10.44 -13.97
N THR A 757 -27.46 -9.34 -14.71
CA THR A 757 -28.50 -8.34 -14.46
C THR A 757 -29.44 -8.21 -15.67
N CYS A 758 -30.74 -8.03 -15.43
CA CYS A 758 -31.77 -7.95 -16.48
C CYS A 758 -32.01 -6.49 -16.88
N VAL A 759 -31.80 -6.14 -18.16
CA VAL A 759 -31.95 -4.77 -18.69
C VAL A 759 -32.89 -4.70 -19.90
N PRO A 760 -33.72 -3.64 -20.05
CA PRO A 760 -34.58 -3.45 -21.22
C PRO A 760 -33.80 -2.92 -22.43
N GLU A 761 -34.04 -3.51 -23.61
CA GLU A 761 -33.44 -3.05 -24.88
C GLU A 761 -34.21 -1.85 -25.48
N CYS A 762 -33.49 -0.75 -25.80
CA CYS A 762 -34.01 0.43 -26.51
C CYS A 762 -33.79 0.34 -28.03
N ALA A 763 -34.65 1.00 -28.83
CA ALA A 763 -34.53 1.01 -30.28
C ALA A 763 -33.34 1.87 -30.79
N ASN A 764 -32.80 1.52 -31.96
CA ASN A 764 -31.68 2.24 -32.60
C ASN A 764 -31.95 3.75 -32.73
N GLY A 765 -30.91 4.56 -32.52
CA GLY A 765 -31.00 6.02 -32.46
C GLY A 765 -31.46 6.58 -31.11
N THR A 766 -31.70 5.73 -30.11
CA THR A 766 -32.04 6.13 -28.74
C THR A 766 -31.19 5.36 -27.72
N PHE A 767 -31.03 5.90 -26.51
CA PHE A 767 -30.29 5.28 -25.41
C PHE A 767 -31.10 5.31 -24.13
N PHE A 768 -30.91 4.31 -23.26
CA PHE A 768 -31.65 4.24 -22.00
C PHE A 768 -31.09 5.25 -20.99
N HIS A 769 -31.89 6.26 -20.64
CA HIS A 769 -31.50 7.28 -19.66
C HIS A 769 -31.85 6.79 -18.25
N LEU A 770 -30.83 6.37 -17.49
CA LEU A 770 -30.99 5.73 -16.18
C LEU A 770 -31.73 6.60 -15.14
N GLU A 771 -31.55 7.92 -15.16
CA GLU A 771 -32.19 8.82 -14.20
C GLU A 771 -33.68 9.07 -14.51
N GLU A 772 -34.10 8.88 -15.77
CA GLU A 772 -35.49 9.16 -16.21
C GLU A 772 -36.29 7.91 -16.58
N MET A 773 -35.67 6.72 -16.57
CA MET A 773 -36.28 5.42 -16.88
C MET A 773 -37.01 5.38 -18.24
N LYS A 774 -36.44 6.03 -19.27
CA LYS A 774 -36.97 6.07 -20.64
C LYS A 774 -35.86 6.04 -21.69
N CYS A 775 -36.16 5.60 -22.91
CA CYS A 775 -35.23 5.68 -24.03
C CYS A 775 -35.24 7.10 -24.63
N SER A 776 -34.11 7.80 -24.60
CA SER A 776 -33.93 9.18 -25.08
C SER A 776 -33.13 9.23 -26.40
N PRO A 777 -33.43 10.16 -27.33
CA PRO A 777 -32.81 10.19 -28.66
C PRO A 777 -31.34 10.62 -28.67
N CYS A 778 -30.57 10.01 -29.56
CA CYS A 778 -29.18 10.33 -29.85
C CYS A 778 -29.02 11.59 -30.70
N HIS A 779 -27.83 12.21 -30.67
CA HIS A 779 -27.50 13.31 -31.58
C HIS A 779 -27.54 12.83 -33.04
N THR A 780 -28.01 13.67 -33.97
CA THR A 780 -28.34 13.32 -35.37
C THR A 780 -27.19 12.72 -36.19
N SER A 781 -25.95 12.83 -35.69
CA SER A 781 -24.74 12.28 -36.29
C SER A 781 -24.35 10.88 -35.78
N CYS A 782 -25.15 10.25 -34.93
CA CYS A 782 -24.83 8.98 -34.27
C CYS A 782 -26.01 8.00 -34.38
N SER A 783 -25.78 6.80 -34.91
CA SER A 783 -26.81 5.76 -35.07
C SER A 783 -27.14 5.03 -33.76
N THR A 784 -26.21 4.99 -32.81
CA THR A 784 -26.36 4.38 -31.47
C THR A 784 -25.46 5.10 -30.47
N CYS A 785 -26.00 5.56 -29.34
CA CYS A 785 -25.27 6.33 -28.32
C CYS A 785 -25.61 5.85 -26.90
N THR A 786 -24.94 6.38 -25.87
CA THR A 786 -25.21 6.07 -24.45
C THR A 786 -25.36 7.34 -23.58
N GLY A 787 -25.81 8.46 -24.17
CA GLY A 787 -25.85 9.77 -23.52
C GLY A 787 -26.33 10.88 -24.45
N GLN A 788 -26.79 12.01 -23.92
CA GLN A 788 -27.29 13.14 -24.70
C GLN A 788 -26.19 14.20 -24.91
N CYS A 789 -25.81 14.42 -26.18
CA CYS A 789 -24.90 15.46 -26.70
C CYS A 789 -23.38 15.29 -26.42
N PRO A 790 -22.52 16.21 -26.90
CA PRO A 790 -21.94 16.24 -28.24
C PRO A 790 -20.42 15.96 -28.16
N CYS A 791 -19.99 14.90 -28.86
CA CYS A 791 -18.60 14.58 -29.21
C CYS A 791 -17.50 15.02 -28.21
N HIS A 792 -17.42 14.35 -27.06
CA HIS A 792 -16.14 13.97 -26.47
C HIS A 792 -16.38 12.78 -25.53
N THR A 793 -15.56 11.74 -25.67
CA THR A 793 -15.35 10.58 -24.76
C THR A 793 -16.14 9.28 -24.92
N SER A 794 -17.18 9.12 -25.74
CA SER A 794 -17.77 7.78 -25.97
C SER A 794 -18.57 7.68 -27.26
N CYS A 795 -17.91 7.43 -28.40
CA CYS A 795 -18.60 6.99 -29.62
C CYS A 795 -18.10 5.59 -29.97
N SER A 796 -19.00 4.61 -30.00
CA SER A 796 -18.68 3.21 -30.28
C SER A 796 -18.51 2.93 -31.78
N THR A 797 -18.91 3.84 -32.68
CA THR A 797 -18.62 3.76 -34.12
C THR A 797 -18.59 5.16 -34.75
N CYS A 798 -17.42 5.60 -35.22
CA CYS A 798 -17.26 6.83 -36.01
C CYS A 798 -17.06 6.48 -37.48
N THR A 799 -17.92 6.99 -38.36
CA THR A 799 -17.73 7.00 -39.81
C THR A 799 -17.71 8.45 -40.29
N GLY A 800 -16.52 9.00 -40.54
CA GLY A 800 -16.32 10.38 -41.02
C GLY A 800 -15.14 11.09 -40.36
N GLN A 801 -14.68 12.20 -40.97
CA GLN A 801 -13.53 12.99 -40.51
C GLN A 801 -13.85 13.75 -39.21
N CYS A 802 -13.20 13.38 -38.09
CA CYS A 802 -13.18 14.14 -36.84
C CYS A 802 -11.85 13.92 -36.09
N PRO A 803 -11.32 14.92 -35.35
CA PRO A 803 -10.04 14.83 -34.64
C PRO A 803 -10.22 14.24 -33.22
N CYS A 804 -9.58 13.10 -32.93
CA CYS A 804 -9.53 12.47 -31.60
C CYS A 804 -8.08 12.45 -31.09
N HIS A 805 -7.82 12.80 -29.82
CA HIS A 805 -6.46 13.17 -29.39
C HIS A 805 -5.71 12.20 -28.45
N THR A 806 -6.26 11.06 -27.97
CA THR A 806 -5.52 10.29 -26.94
C THR A 806 -5.58 8.75 -26.89
N SER A 807 -6.63 8.02 -27.32
CA SER A 807 -6.57 6.53 -27.43
C SER A 807 -7.80 5.91 -28.14
N CYS A 808 -7.60 4.75 -28.82
CA CYS A 808 -8.67 4.00 -29.52
C CYS A 808 -8.44 2.47 -29.42
N SER A 809 -9.53 1.69 -29.31
CA SER A 809 -9.51 0.23 -29.18
C SER A 809 -9.65 -0.54 -30.52
N THR A 810 -10.34 0.00 -31.53
CA THR A 810 -10.44 -0.62 -32.88
C THR A 810 -10.67 0.46 -33.95
N CYS A 811 -9.85 0.48 -35.01
CA CYS A 811 -9.88 1.51 -36.05
C CYS A 811 -10.04 0.93 -37.47
N THR A 812 -11.01 1.44 -38.23
CA THR A 812 -11.24 1.11 -39.65
C THR A 812 -11.37 2.39 -40.48
N GLY A 813 -10.28 2.88 -41.09
CA GLY A 813 -10.26 4.09 -41.92
C GLY A 813 -8.99 4.95 -41.76
N GLN A 814 -8.95 6.14 -42.37
CA GLN A 814 -7.84 7.11 -42.23
C GLN A 814 -8.06 8.03 -41.03
N CYS A 815 -7.38 7.76 -39.91
CA CYS A 815 -7.33 8.64 -38.74
C CYS A 815 -5.90 8.79 -38.21
N PRO A 816 -5.46 10.00 -37.81
CA PRO A 816 -4.15 10.23 -37.19
C PRO A 816 -4.23 9.96 -35.67
N CYS A 817 -3.66 8.86 -35.19
CA CYS A 817 -3.58 8.51 -33.76
C CYS A 817 -2.13 8.67 -33.27
N HIS A 818 -1.89 9.34 -32.13
CA HIS A 818 -0.53 9.77 -31.73
C HIS A 818 0.24 8.84 -30.77
N THR A 819 -0.40 7.92 -30.02
CA THR A 819 0.28 7.25 -28.89
C THR A 819 0.18 5.71 -28.82
N SER A 820 -0.99 5.07 -28.92
CA SER A 820 -1.09 3.59 -28.87
C SER A 820 -2.39 3.03 -29.46
N CYS A 821 -2.35 1.81 -30.01
CA CYS A 821 -3.50 1.08 -30.59
C CYS A 821 -3.37 -0.44 -30.38
N SER A 822 -4.47 -1.11 -30.05
CA SER A 822 -4.53 -2.55 -29.76
C SER A 822 -4.71 -3.43 -31.03
N THR A 823 -5.55 -3.01 -31.98
CA THR A 823 -5.83 -3.75 -33.23
C THR A 823 -6.15 -2.78 -34.37
N CYS A 824 -5.43 -2.91 -35.50
CA CYS A 824 -5.54 -1.98 -36.64
C CYS A 824 -5.81 -2.71 -37.97
N THR A 825 -6.82 -2.24 -38.71
CA THR A 825 -7.21 -2.72 -40.06
C THR A 825 -7.32 -1.52 -41.01
N GLY A 826 -6.24 -1.19 -41.73
CA GLY A 826 -6.19 -0.06 -42.67
C GLY A 826 -4.81 0.63 -42.76
N GLN A 827 -4.75 1.85 -43.31
CA GLN A 827 -3.55 2.71 -43.31
C GLN A 827 -3.59 3.69 -42.13
N CYS A 828 -2.76 3.46 -41.12
CA CYS A 828 -2.60 4.33 -39.95
C CYS A 828 -1.11 4.66 -39.68
N PRO A 829 -0.73 5.93 -39.54
CA PRO A 829 0.61 6.30 -39.08
C PRO A 829 0.64 6.27 -37.53
N CYS A 830 1.08 5.15 -36.95
CA CYS A 830 1.25 5.01 -35.50
C CYS A 830 2.72 5.21 -35.12
N HIS A 831 3.03 6.08 -34.16
CA HIS A 831 4.43 6.52 -33.92
C HIS A 831 5.27 5.65 -32.97
N THR A 832 4.68 4.80 -32.09
CA THR A 832 5.43 4.20 -30.97
C THR A 832 5.30 2.68 -30.78
N SER A 833 4.11 2.07 -30.77
CA SER A 833 3.98 0.60 -30.62
C SER A 833 2.60 0.05 -31.04
N CYS A 834 2.56 -1.21 -31.53
CA CYS A 834 1.34 -1.93 -31.92
C CYS A 834 1.44 -3.44 -31.61
N SER A 835 0.37 -4.02 -31.04
CA SER A 835 0.31 -5.42 -30.63
C SER A 835 -0.01 -6.40 -31.78
N THR A 836 -1.01 -6.09 -32.62
CA THR A 836 -1.42 -6.93 -33.76
C THR A 836 -1.88 -6.07 -34.94
N CYS A 837 -1.29 -6.29 -36.12
CA CYS A 837 -1.56 -5.50 -37.33
C CYS A 837 -1.93 -6.36 -38.54
N THR A 838 -3.03 -6.01 -39.22
CA THR A 838 -3.48 -6.60 -40.48
C THR A 838 -3.56 -5.50 -41.55
N GLY A 839 -2.49 -5.30 -42.35
CA GLY A 839 -2.41 -4.22 -43.36
C GLY A 839 -1.00 -3.64 -43.58
N GLN A 840 -0.92 -2.36 -43.99
CA GLN A 840 0.32 -1.58 -44.10
C GLN A 840 0.52 -0.71 -42.84
N CYS A 841 1.50 -1.01 -41.97
CA CYS A 841 1.83 -0.15 -40.81
C CYS A 841 3.25 0.43 -40.91
N PRO A 842 3.44 1.76 -41.03
CA PRO A 842 4.72 2.42 -40.81
C PRO A 842 4.93 2.67 -39.31
N CYS A 843 5.14 1.59 -38.56
CA CYS A 843 5.39 1.59 -37.12
C CYS A 843 6.91 1.82 -36.86
N HIS A 844 7.31 2.86 -36.10
CA HIS A 844 8.73 3.29 -36.03
C HIS A 844 9.66 2.44 -35.13
N THR A 845 9.14 1.72 -34.12
CA THR A 845 9.99 1.16 -33.03
C THR A 845 9.82 -0.35 -32.75
N SER A 846 8.61 -0.90 -32.63
CA SER A 846 8.41 -2.35 -32.41
C SER A 846 6.99 -2.87 -32.75
N CYS A 847 6.88 -4.14 -33.16
CA CYS A 847 5.62 -4.86 -33.41
C CYS A 847 5.72 -6.34 -33.00
N SER A 848 4.67 -6.88 -32.35
CA SER A 848 4.65 -8.26 -31.82
C SER A 848 4.16 -9.30 -32.83
N THR A 849 3.10 -9.01 -33.60
CA THR A 849 2.54 -9.91 -34.63
C THR A 849 1.98 -9.13 -35.81
N CYS A 850 2.46 -9.42 -37.02
CA CYS A 850 2.02 -8.72 -38.24
C CYS A 850 1.63 -9.70 -39.36
N THR A 851 0.44 -9.49 -39.91
CA THR A 851 -0.10 -10.18 -41.09
C THR A 851 -0.30 -9.16 -42.22
N GLY A 852 0.74 -8.88 -43.01
CA GLY A 852 0.73 -7.79 -44.01
C GLY A 852 2.13 -7.26 -44.42
N GLN A 853 2.24 -5.95 -44.68
CA GLN A 853 3.50 -5.25 -45.03
C GLN A 853 3.97 -4.38 -43.83
N CYS A 854 5.16 -4.65 -43.27
CA CYS A 854 5.71 -3.96 -42.07
C CYS A 854 7.10 -3.33 -42.38
N PRO A 855 7.20 -2.03 -42.70
CA PRO A 855 8.47 -1.30 -42.77
C PRO A 855 8.83 -0.81 -41.36
N CYS A 856 9.29 -1.75 -40.54
CA CYS A 856 9.51 -1.58 -39.12
C CYS A 856 11.02 -1.43 -38.86
N HIS A 857 11.48 -0.31 -38.28
CA HIS A 857 12.90 0.11 -38.34
C HIS A 857 13.86 -0.69 -37.43
N THR A 858 13.38 -1.37 -36.37
CA THR A 858 14.25 -1.94 -35.31
C THR A 858 14.04 -3.43 -34.99
N SER A 859 12.82 -3.95 -34.77
CA SER A 859 12.60 -5.38 -34.49
C SER A 859 11.15 -5.86 -34.67
N CYS A 860 10.97 -7.15 -35.02
CA CYS A 860 9.68 -7.85 -35.13
C CYS A 860 9.77 -9.31 -34.67
N SER A 861 8.80 -9.78 -33.87
CA SER A 861 8.79 -11.13 -33.27
C SER A 861 8.27 -12.21 -34.23
N THR A 862 7.07 -12.02 -34.82
CA THR A 862 6.43 -12.98 -35.74
C THR A 862 5.78 -12.26 -36.92
N CYS A 863 6.16 -12.62 -38.15
CA CYS A 863 5.61 -12.02 -39.37
C CYS A 863 5.12 -13.08 -40.37
N THR A 864 3.90 -12.89 -40.86
CA THR A 864 3.28 -13.67 -41.95
C THR A 864 2.97 -12.71 -43.12
N GLY A 865 3.93 -12.48 -44.03
CA GLY A 865 3.83 -11.44 -45.07
C GLY A 865 5.18 -10.93 -45.63
N GLN A 866 5.28 -9.63 -45.93
CA GLN A 866 6.50 -8.96 -46.42
C GLN A 866 7.09 -8.04 -45.32
N CYS A 867 8.33 -8.32 -44.85
CA CYS A 867 8.99 -7.60 -43.74
C CYS A 867 10.33 -6.96 -44.17
N PRO A 868 10.36 -5.71 -44.66
CA PRO A 868 11.60 -4.95 -44.84
C PRO A 868 12.06 -4.38 -43.49
N CYS A 869 12.64 -5.26 -42.68
CA CYS A 869 12.99 -5.02 -41.28
C CYS A 869 14.53 -4.84 -41.18
N HIS A 870 15.02 -3.70 -40.68
CA HIS A 870 16.41 -3.26 -40.87
C HIS A 870 17.48 -4.02 -40.04
N THR A 871 17.11 -4.63 -38.91
CA THR A 871 18.06 -5.14 -37.90
C THR A 871 17.88 -6.61 -37.47
N SER A 872 16.66 -7.08 -37.11
CA SER A 872 16.45 -8.48 -36.69
C SER A 872 14.98 -8.96 -36.75
N CYS A 873 14.78 -10.26 -37.03
CA CYS A 873 13.47 -10.96 -36.97
C CYS A 873 13.61 -12.41 -36.44
N SER A 874 12.71 -12.82 -35.55
CA SER A 874 12.74 -14.15 -34.89
C SER A 874 12.12 -15.26 -35.75
N THR A 875 10.87 -15.08 -36.22
CA THR A 875 10.17 -16.08 -37.06
C THR A 875 9.45 -15.43 -38.24
N CYS A 876 9.75 -15.86 -39.47
CA CYS A 876 9.11 -15.34 -40.68
C CYS A 876 8.54 -16.45 -41.59
N THR A 877 7.31 -16.24 -42.05
CA THR A 877 6.58 -17.07 -43.03
C THR A 877 6.22 -16.16 -44.23
N GLY A 878 7.05 -16.12 -45.28
CA GLY A 878 6.88 -15.19 -46.41
C GLY A 878 8.16 -14.69 -47.10
N GLN A 879 8.20 -13.41 -47.51
CA GLN A 879 9.33 -12.75 -48.16
C GLN A 879 10.02 -11.77 -47.19
N CYS A 880 11.31 -11.97 -46.91
CA CYS A 880 11.99 -11.28 -45.80
C CYS A 880 13.34 -10.64 -46.21
N PRO A 881 13.38 -9.37 -46.67
CA PRO A 881 14.63 -8.66 -46.95
C PRO A 881 15.20 -8.02 -45.67
N CYS A 882 15.74 -8.85 -44.76
CA CYS A 882 16.42 -8.39 -43.55
C CYS A 882 17.92 -8.19 -43.77
N HIS A 883 18.47 -7.06 -43.30
CA HIS A 883 19.86 -6.67 -43.61
C HIS A 883 20.93 -7.41 -42.78
N THR A 884 20.59 -7.96 -41.58
CA THR A 884 21.59 -8.42 -40.59
C THR A 884 21.41 -9.85 -40.06
N SER A 885 20.23 -10.26 -39.55
CA SER A 885 20.04 -11.63 -39.00
C SER A 885 18.58 -12.13 -38.92
N CYS A 886 18.38 -13.45 -39.10
CA CYS A 886 17.08 -14.13 -38.93
C CYS A 886 17.24 -15.53 -38.30
N SER A 887 16.39 -15.88 -37.32
CA SER A 887 16.47 -17.17 -36.60
C SER A 887 15.80 -18.32 -37.35
N THR A 888 14.51 -18.19 -37.73
CA THR A 888 13.77 -19.24 -38.47
C THR A 888 12.99 -18.66 -39.65
N CYS A 889 13.21 -19.18 -40.87
CA CYS A 889 12.52 -18.74 -42.08
C CYS A 889 11.90 -19.90 -42.88
N THR A 890 10.64 -19.71 -43.27
CA THR A 890 9.84 -20.59 -44.14
C THR A 890 9.39 -19.76 -45.36
N GLY A 891 10.15 -19.77 -46.46
CA GLY A 891 9.90 -18.89 -47.61
C GLY A 891 11.14 -18.42 -48.40
N GLN A 892 11.15 -17.17 -48.88
CA GLN A 892 12.27 -16.54 -49.62
C GLN A 892 13.00 -15.51 -48.72
N CYS A 893 14.29 -15.75 -48.38
CA CYS A 893 15.10 -14.78 -47.60
C CYS A 893 16.38 -14.31 -48.31
N PRO A 894 16.44 -13.07 -48.83
CA PRO A 894 17.69 -12.43 -49.20
C PRO A 894 18.36 -11.79 -47.96
N CYS A 895 18.75 -12.63 -47.01
CA CYS A 895 19.42 -12.24 -45.77
C CYS A 895 20.95 -11.98 -46.03
N HIS A 896 21.50 -10.80 -45.70
CA HIS A 896 22.88 -10.43 -46.11
C HIS A 896 24.03 -11.07 -45.29
N THR A 897 23.80 -11.46 -44.02
CA THR A 897 24.89 -11.85 -43.08
C THR A 897 24.76 -13.23 -42.40
N SER A 898 23.60 -13.61 -41.82
CA SER A 898 23.46 -14.94 -41.16
C SER A 898 22.01 -15.42 -41.01
N CYS A 899 21.80 -16.75 -41.09
CA CYS A 899 20.51 -17.41 -40.84
C CYS A 899 20.66 -18.76 -40.12
N SER A 900 19.86 -19.02 -39.08
CA SER A 900 20.00 -20.22 -38.23
C SER A 900 19.29 -21.46 -38.80
N THR A 901 18.05 -21.36 -39.28
CA THR A 901 17.30 -22.48 -39.89
C THR A 901 16.43 -22.01 -41.05
N CYS A 902 16.59 -22.61 -42.23
CA CYS A 902 15.85 -22.24 -43.45
C CYS A 902 15.18 -23.44 -44.13
N THR A 903 13.90 -23.28 -44.45
CA THR A 903 13.05 -24.21 -45.21
C THR A 903 12.48 -23.46 -46.43
N GLY A 904 13.23 -23.39 -47.53
CA GLY A 904 12.87 -22.58 -48.71
C GLY A 904 14.03 -22.21 -49.64
N GLN A 905 13.97 -21.02 -50.27
CA GLN A 905 15.02 -20.44 -51.12
C GLN A 905 15.76 -19.31 -50.39
N CYS A 906 17.07 -19.44 -50.12
CA CYS A 906 17.86 -18.39 -49.44
C CYS A 906 19.18 -18.08 -50.16
N PRO A 907 19.30 -16.93 -50.85
CA PRO A 907 20.57 -16.40 -51.33
C PRO A 907 21.30 -15.66 -50.20
N CYS A 908 21.80 -16.38 -49.21
CA CYS A 908 22.51 -15.80 -48.07
C CYS A 908 24.04 -15.77 -48.32
N HIS A 909 24.71 -14.61 -48.11
CA HIS A 909 26.07 -14.36 -48.61
C HIS A 909 27.23 -14.94 -47.76
N THR A 910 27.02 -15.20 -46.45
CA THR A 910 28.13 -15.46 -45.49
C THR A 910 28.05 -16.77 -44.68
N SER A 911 26.94 -17.10 -44.01
CA SER A 911 26.83 -18.37 -43.24
C SER A 911 25.40 -18.86 -42.95
N CYS A 912 25.20 -20.19 -42.93
CA CYS A 912 23.94 -20.85 -42.55
C CYS A 912 24.19 -22.17 -41.77
N SER A 913 23.43 -22.43 -40.71
CA SER A 913 23.58 -23.65 -39.90
C SER A 913 22.80 -24.88 -40.42
N THR A 914 21.52 -24.74 -40.79
CA THR A 914 20.70 -25.87 -41.29
C THR A 914 19.81 -25.46 -42.46
N CYS A 915 19.92 -26.15 -43.60
CA CYS A 915 19.12 -25.88 -44.80
C CYS A 915 18.47 -27.14 -45.40
N THR A 916 17.18 -27.02 -45.75
CA THR A 916 16.33 -28.09 -46.31
C THR A 916 15.71 -27.72 -47.68
N GLY A 917 16.38 -26.86 -48.47
CA GLY A 917 15.86 -26.35 -49.76
C GLY A 917 16.95 -26.00 -50.80
N GLN A 918 16.71 -24.99 -51.65
CA GLN A 918 17.68 -24.49 -52.66
C GLN A 918 18.43 -23.26 -52.15
N CYS A 919 19.76 -23.35 -51.97
CA CYS A 919 20.54 -22.31 -51.31
C CYS A 919 21.88 -22.03 -52.04
N PRO A 920 22.04 -20.91 -52.75
CA PRO A 920 23.32 -20.47 -53.29
C PRO A 920 24.11 -19.71 -52.22
N CYS A 921 24.71 -20.42 -51.26
CA CYS A 921 25.51 -19.83 -50.18
C CYS A 921 26.99 -19.72 -50.58
N HIS A 922 27.61 -18.55 -50.42
CA HIS A 922 28.95 -18.28 -50.97
C HIS A 922 30.14 -18.73 -50.08
N THR A 923 29.97 -19.00 -48.78
CA THR A 923 31.12 -19.19 -47.85
C THR A 923 31.11 -20.43 -46.92
N SER A 924 30.04 -20.73 -46.16
CA SER A 924 30.02 -21.93 -45.29
C SER A 924 28.61 -22.41 -44.88
N CYS A 925 28.42 -23.73 -44.75
CA CYS A 925 27.18 -24.37 -44.29
C CYS A 925 27.44 -25.57 -43.35
N SER A 926 26.69 -25.72 -42.25
CA SER A 926 26.88 -26.84 -41.31
C SER A 926 26.17 -28.13 -41.78
N THR A 927 24.86 -28.09 -42.07
CA THR A 927 24.09 -29.28 -42.50
C THR A 927 23.19 -28.99 -43.70
N CYS A 928 23.30 -29.76 -44.78
CA CYS A 928 22.49 -29.61 -46.01
C CYS A 928 21.79 -30.91 -46.45
N THR A 929 20.50 -30.80 -46.74
CA THR A 929 19.62 -31.91 -47.18
C THR A 929 18.96 -31.66 -48.56
N GLY A 930 19.41 -30.64 -49.31
CA GLY A 930 18.82 -30.20 -50.60
C GLY A 930 19.84 -29.98 -51.73
N GLN A 931 19.53 -29.09 -52.70
CA GLN A 931 20.43 -28.70 -53.81
C GLN A 931 21.14 -27.38 -53.48
N CYS A 932 22.47 -27.42 -53.30
CA CYS A 932 23.24 -26.28 -52.80
C CYS A 932 24.59 -26.11 -53.54
N PRO A 933 24.77 -25.06 -54.36
CA PRO A 933 26.07 -24.71 -54.93
C PRO A 933 26.88 -23.89 -53.91
N CYS A 934 27.55 -24.56 -52.96
CA CYS A 934 28.40 -23.90 -51.96
C CYS A 934 29.87 -23.87 -52.40
N HIS A 935 30.52 -22.71 -52.38
CA HIS A 935 31.86 -22.54 -52.97
C HIS A 935 33.06 -22.96 -52.09
N THR A 936 32.92 -23.06 -50.75
CA THR A 936 34.11 -23.11 -49.85
C THR A 936 34.15 -24.22 -48.79
N SER A 937 33.12 -24.49 -47.98
CA SER A 937 33.15 -25.62 -47.01
C SER A 937 31.76 -26.06 -46.50
N CYS A 938 31.58 -27.37 -46.26
CA CYS A 938 30.33 -27.97 -45.72
C CYS A 938 30.59 -29.08 -44.69
N SER A 939 29.91 -29.10 -43.54
CA SER A 939 30.14 -30.13 -42.50
C SER A 939 29.43 -31.47 -42.79
N THR A 940 28.13 -31.47 -43.17
CA THR A 940 27.39 -32.71 -43.49
C THR A 940 26.44 -32.51 -44.68
N CYS A 941 26.54 -33.38 -45.69
CA CYS A 941 25.74 -33.32 -46.93
C CYS A 941 25.01 -34.65 -47.20
N THR A 942 23.71 -34.55 -47.47
CA THR A 942 22.83 -35.69 -47.82
C THR A 942 22.11 -35.54 -49.17
N GLY A 943 22.44 -34.49 -49.96
CA GLY A 943 21.82 -34.16 -51.25
C GLY A 943 22.82 -34.02 -52.43
N GLN A 944 22.48 -33.19 -53.44
CA GLN A 944 23.36 -32.87 -54.57
C GLN A 944 24.08 -31.53 -54.35
N CYS A 945 25.40 -31.56 -54.18
CA CYS A 945 26.19 -30.36 -53.82
C CYS A 945 27.51 -30.29 -54.61
N PRO A 946 27.69 -29.31 -55.52
CA PRO A 946 28.98 -29.05 -56.15
C PRO A 946 29.85 -28.17 -55.24
N CYS A 947 30.52 -28.77 -54.26
CA CYS A 947 31.40 -28.05 -53.32
C CYS A 947 32.86 -28.09 -53.78
N HIS A 948 33.54 -26.95 -53.89
CA HIS A 948 34.87 -26.88 -54.50
C HIS A 948 36.06 -27.20 -53.57
N THR A 949 35.96 -27.08 -52.22
CA THR A 949 37.14 -27.08 -51.33
C THR A 949 37.21 -28.12 -50.20
N SER A 950 36.19 -28.30 -49.34
CA SER A 950 36.23 -29.36 -48.29
C SER A 950 34.85 -29.78 -47.74
N CYS A 951 34.69 -31.07 -47.40
CA CYS A 951 33.46 -31.61 -46.78
C CYS A 951 33.74 -32.65 -45.67
N SER A 952 33.08 -32.57 -44.49
CA SER A 952 33.36 -33.50 -43.38
C SER A 952 32.64 -34.85 -43.50
N THR A 953 31.38 -34.90 -43.93
CA THR A 953 30.61 -36.15 -44.12
C THR A 953 29.65 -36.06 -45.31
N CYS A 954 29.75 -37.01 -46.25
CA CYS A 954 28.93 -37.04 -47.47
C CYS A 954 28.19 -38.39 -47.64
N THR A 955 26.88 -38.34 -47.90
CA THR A 955 26.03 -39.51 -48.16
C THR A 955 25.31 -39.43 -49.53
N GLY A 956 25.54 -38.37 -50.33
CA GLY A 956 24.92 -38.10 -51.64
C GLY A 956 25.92 -38.02 -52.82
N GLN A 957 25.59 -37.28 -53.89
CA GLN A 957 26.49 -37.05 -55.05
C GLN A 957 27.22 -35.70 -54.91
N CYS A 958 28.55 -35.74 -54.80
CA CYS A 958 29.38 -34.55 -54.58
C CYS A 958 30.69 -34.56 -55.41
N PRO A 959 30.89 -33.63 -56.36
CA PRO A 959 32.18 -33.42 -57.04
C PRO A 959 33.09 -32.48 -56.22
N CYS A 960 33.80 -33.01 -55.22
CA CYS A 960 34.70 -32.22 -54.36
C CYS A 960 36.17 -32.34 -54.79
N HIS A 961 36.90 -31.22 -54.97
CA HIS A 961 38.27 -31.25 -55.52
C HIS A 961 39.40 -31.47 -54.49
N THR A 962 39.23 -31.12 -53.20
CA THR A 962 40.37 -31.01 -52.25
C THR A 962 40.39 -31.95 -51.04
N SER A 963 39.33 -32.07 -50.22
CA SER A 963 39.33 -33.04 -49.10
C SER A 963 37.94 -33.49 -48.59
N CYS A 964 37.82 -34.77 -48.18
CA CYS A 964 36.63 -35.33 -47.53
C CYS A 964 36.97 -36.32 -46.40
N SER A 965 36.35 -36.17 -45.21
CA SER A 965 36.67 -37.00 -44.02
C SER A 965 35.96 -38.36 -44.01
N THR A 966 34.66 -38.40 -44.35
CA THR A 966 33.84 -39.63 -44.36
C THR A 966 32.85 -39.59 -45.54
N CYS A 967 32.89 -40.58 -46.45
CA CYS A 967 32.03 -40.62 -47.64
C CYS A 967 31.38 -42.00 -47.81
N THR A 968 30.07 -42.02 -48.06
CA THR A 968 29.27 -43.23 -48.35
C THR A 968 28.52 -43.13 -49.68
N GLY A 969 28.64 -42.01 -50.41
CA GLY A 969 28.07 -41.79 -51.76
C GLY A 969 29.14 -41.73 -52.88
N GLN A 970 28.79 -41.25 -54.08
CA GLN A 970 29.73 -41.14 -55.21
C GLN A 970 30.50 -39.80 -55.19
N CYS A 971 31.83 -39.86 -55.03
CA CYS A 971 32.74 -38.71 -54.98
C CYS A 971 33.99 -38.90 -55.88
N PRO A 972 34.30 -37.98 -56.82
CA PRO A 972 35.57 -37.91 -57.52
C PRO A 972 36.48 -36.83 -56.88
N CYS A 973 37.34 -37.21 -55.92
CA CYS A 973 38.24 -36.28 -55.23
C CYS A 973 39.72 -36.47 -55.64
N HIS A 974 40.48 -35.37 -55.83
CA HIS A 974 41.84 -35.44 -56.39
C HIS A 974 43.00 -35.24 -55.40
N THR A 975 42.82 -34.81 -54.15
CA THR A 975 43.97 -34.55 -53.24
C THR A 975 43.91 -35.10 -51.81
N SER A 976 42.76 -35.39 -51.20
CA SER A 976 42.71 -36.14 -49.93
C SER A 976 41.30 -36.56 -49.50
N CYS A 977 40.82 -37.69 -50.01
CA CYS A 977 39.82 -38.45 -49.26
C CYS A 977 40.57 -39.25 -48.19
N SER A 978 40.03 -39.33 -46.98
CA SER A 978 40.35 -40.45 -46.08
C SER A 978 39.66 -41.73 -46.59
N HIS A 979 39.90 -42.05 -47.86
CA HIS A 979 39.97 -43.45 -48.21
C HIS A 979 41.22 -43.97 -47.55
N LYS A 980 41.13 -45.19 -47.03
CA LYS A 980 42.26 -46.10 -47.01
C LYS A 980 42.80 -46.22 -48.45
N ASP A 981 43.56 -45.24 -48.95
CA ASP A 981 44.81 -45.50 -49.64
C ASP A 981 45.65 -44.24 -49.95
N ARG A 982 46.96 -44.49 -50.03
CA ARG A 982 48.16 -43.64 -50.00
C ARG A 982 48.28 -42.49 -51.05
N SER A 983 48.84 -41.33 -50.66
CA SER A 983 50.21 -40.83 -51.06
C SER A 983 50.49 -39.28 -51.03
N LYS A 984 51.47 -38.90 -50.19
CA LYS A 984 52.44 -37.74 -50.07
C LYS A 984 52.38 -36.44 -50.92
N LYS A 985 52.62 -35.28 -50.26
CA LYS A 985 53.77 -34.32 -50.44
C LYS A 985 53.72 -33.09 -49.47
N TYR A 986 54.87 -32.49 -49.14
CA TYR A 986 55.15 -31.55 -48.01
C TYR A 986 55.47 -30.09 -48.43
N CYS A 987 55.33 -29.11 -47.53
CA CYS A 987 56.07 -27.82 -47.51
C CYS A 987 56.23 -27.24 -46.08
N ALA A 988 57.34 -26.53 -45.83
CA ALA A 988 57.85 -26.08 -44.51
C ALA A 988 57.81 -24.53 -44.31
N CYS A 989 57.80 -24.05 -43.05
CA CYS A 989 57.76 -22.62 -42.66
C CYS A 989 59.05 -22.14 -41.96
N VAL A 990 59.44 -20.87 -42.15
CA VAL A 990 60.49 -20.15 -41.39
C VAL A 990 59.95 -18.79 -40.89
N ARG A 991 60.33 -18.36 -39.67
CA ARG A 991 59.80 -17.18 -38.91
C ARG A 991 60.82 -16.03 -38.80
N VAL A 992 60.35 -14.77 -38.81
CA VAL A 992 61.07 -13.57 -38.32
C VAL A 992 60.10 -12.62 -37.58
N CYS A 993 60.53 -11.97 -36.49
CA CYS A 993 59.71 -11.14 -35.59
C CYS A 993 60.25 -9.69 -35.46
N VAL A 994 59.36 -8.69 -35.34
CA VAL A 994 59.70 -7.29 -34.93
C VAL A 994 58.63 -6.76 -33.96
N CYS A 995 59.03 -6.07 -32.88
CA CYS A 995 58.16 -5.56 -31.81
C CYS A 995 58.01 -4.02 -31.82
N ALA A 996 56.84 -3.50 -31.47
CA ALA A 996 56.61 -2.10 -31.10
C ALA A 996 55.62 -1.99 -29.92
N CYS A 997 55.90 -1.09 -28.96
CA CYS A 997 55.14 -0.90 -27.72
C CYS A 997 54.39 0.44 -27.73
N VAL A 998 53.14 0.48 -27.25
CA VAL A 998 52.41 1.73 -26.93
C VAL A 998 51.83 1.63 -25.52
N CYS A 999 52.13 2.62 -24.67
CA CYS A 999 51.66 2.72 -23.29
C CYS A 999 50.52 3.75 -23.19
N VAL A 1000 49.47 3.46 -22.43
CA VAL A 1000 48.48 4.45 -21.99
C VAL A 1000 48.35 4.35 -20.47
N CYS A 1001 48.64 5.46 -19.78
CA CYS A 1001 48.51 5.60 -18.33
C CYS A 1001 47.22 6.38 -18.01
N VAL A 1002 46.49 5.95 -16.97
CA VAL A 1002 45.43 6.75 -16.35
C VAL A 1002 45.80 6.93 -14.88
N CYS A 1003 45.94 8.18 -14.45
CA CYS A 1003 46.25 8.55 -13.06
C CYS A 1003 45.07 9.28 -12.42
N VAL A 1004 44.67 8.87 -11.22
CA VAL A 1004 43.92 9.70 -10.26
C VAL A 1004 44.59 9.52 -8.90
N CYS A 1005 45.09 10.62 -8.31
CA CYS A 1005 45.66 10.65 -6.96
C CYS A 1005 44.49 10.57 -5.96
N VAL A 1006 44.44 9.67 -4.97
CA VAL A 1006 45.37 9.48 -3.85
C VAL A 1006 45.54 7.97 -3.55
N CYS A 1007 46.76 7.47 -3.73
CA CYS A 1007 47.42 6.28 -3.15
C CYS A 1007 46.56 4.99 -2.99
N VAL A 1008 46.64 3.93 -3.81
CA VAL A 1008 47.79 3.24 -4.43
C VAL A 1008 47.30 2.47 -5.66
N CYS A 1009 47.96 2.63 -6.81
CA CYS A 1009 47.70 1.86 -8.04
C CYS A 1009 48.74 0.73 -8.19
N VAL A 1010 48.30 -0.48 -8.58
CA VAL A 1010 49.19 -1.55 -9.08
C VAL A 1010 48.89 -1.75 -10.56
N CYS A 1011 49.90 -1.53 -11.41
CA CYS A 1011 49.86 -1.74 -12.86
C CYS A 1011 50.25 -3.19 -13.20
N VAL A 1012 49.55 -3.82 -14.14
CA VAL A 1012 50.02 -5.06 -14.80
C VAL A 1012 50.12 -4.82 -16.29
N CYS A 1013 51.33 -4.90 -16.83
CA CYS A 1013 51.63 -4.79 -18.27
C CYS A 1013 51.40 -6.14 -18.94
N VAL A 1014 50.70 -6.17 -20.08
CA VAL A 1014 50.67 -7.34 -20.97
C VAL A 1014 51.28 -6.95 -22.31
N CYS A 1015 52.41 -7.57 -22.63
CA CYS A 1015 53.06 -7.46 -23.94
C CYS A 1015 52.33 -8.35 -24.94
N VAL A 1016 51.87 -7.80 -26.07
CA VAL A 1016 51.36 -8.59 -27.19
C VAL A 1016 52.43 -8.61 -28.29
N CYS A 1017 53.02 -9.77 -28.54
CA CYS A 1017 53.86 -10.00 -29.72
C CYS A 1017 52.96 -10.31 -30.92
N VAL A 1018 52.99 -9.49 -31.97
CA VAL A 1018 52.33 -9.80 -33.25
C VAL A 1018 53.35 -10.52 -34.15
N CYS A 1019 53.11 -11.79 -34.45
CA CYS A 1019 53.84 -12.52 -35.50
C CYS A 1019 53.09 -12.36 -36.83
N VAL A 1020 53.73 -11.80 -37.85
CA VAL A 1020 53.18 -11.82 -39.22
C VAL A 1020 53.84 -12.96 -39.98
N CYS A 1021 53.05 -13.94 -40.43
CA CYS A 1021 53.48 -14.95 -41.39
C CYS A 1021 53.13 -14.48 -42.80
N VAL A 1022 54.13 -14.22 -43.65
CA VAL A 1022 53.92 -13.98 -45.08
C VAL A 1022 54.17 -15.28 -45.83
N CYS A 1023 53.14 -15.84 -46.46
CA CYS A 1023 53.27 -16.92 -47.43
C CYS A 1023 53.38 -16.31 -48.83
N VAL A 1024 54.54 -16.45 -49.49
CA VAL A 1024 54.69 -16.14 -50.92
C VAL A 1024 54.61 -17.43 -51.70
N CYS A 1025 53.59 -17.57 -52.56
CA CYS A 1025 53.54 -18.64 -53.55
C CYS A 1025 54.12 -18.14 -54.88
N VAL A 1026 55.23 -18.72 -55.31
CA VAL A 1026 55.83 -18.49 -56.64
C VAL A 1026 55.25 -19.49 -57.64
N LYS A 1027 54.69 -19.02 -58.76
CA LYS A 1027 54.33 -19.86 -59.92
C LYS A 1027 55.49 -19.91 -60.93
N PRO A 1028 55.87 -21.09 -61.45
CA PRO A 1028 56.70 -21.21 -62.66
C PRO A 1028 55.85 -21.11 -63.95
N PRO A 1029 56.47 -20.97 -65.13
CA PRO A 1029 56.10 -19.97 -66.14
C PRO A 1029 55.21 -20.49 -67.28
N VAL A 1030 54.58 -19.56 -68.02
CA VAL A 1030 54.37 -19.70 -69.47
C VAL A 1030 54.76 -18.37 -70.13
N ILE A 1031 55.51 -18.49 -71.22
CA ILE A 1031 56.27 -17.49 -71.99
C ILE A 1031 55.36 -16.40 -72.59
N GLY A 1032 55.81 -15.14 -72.62
CA GLY A 1032 55.25 -14.12 -73.54
C GLY A 1032 55.40 -12.63 -73.16
N SER A 1033 56.55 -12.05 -73.52
CA SER A 1033 56.84 -10.65 -73.89
C SER A 1033 56.34 -9.44 -73.07
N MET A 1034 57.36 -8.69 -72.62
CA MET A 1034 57.52 -7.23 -72.68
C MET A 1034 56.89 -6.33 -71.61
N THR A 1035 57.73 -6.06 -70.60
CA THR A 1035 58.21 -4.73 -70.15
C THR A 1035 57.20 -3.58 -70.18
N GLY A 1036 56.79 -3.18 -68.97
CA GLY A 1036 56.10 -1.91 -68.72
C GLY A 1036 57.05 -0.71 -68.59
N PHE A 1037 56.47 0.47 -68.84
CA PHE A 1037 56.95 1.77 -68.39
C PHE A 1037 55.76 2.53 -67.77
N TRP A 1038 55.93 2.88 -66.48
CA TRP A 1038 55.54 4.11 -65.77
C TRP A 1038 54.13 4.75 -65.87
N ASN A 1039 53.55 4.94 -64.67
CA ASN A 1039 52.84 6.10 -64.10
C ASN A 1039 51.69 6.81 -64.83
N ALA A 1040 50.60 7.05 -64.08
CA ALA A 1040 49.85 8.31 -64.15
C ALA A 1040 49.12 8.66 -62.85
N PHE A 1041 49.34 9.92 -62.43
CA PHE A 1041 48.61 10.77 -61.50
C PHE A 1041 47.11 10.91 -61.85
N LEU A 1042 46.26 11.24 -60.87
CA LEU A 1042 45.57 12.55 -60.84
C LEU A 1042 44.89 12.83 -59.49
N SER A 1043 44.70 14.12 -59.27
CA SER A 1043 44.39 14.89 -58.07
C SER A 1043 42.92 15.39 -58.10
N ILE A 1044 42.36 15.84 -56.98
CA ILE A 1044 41.85 17.21 -56.76
C ILE A 1044 40.89 17.29 -55.54
N THR A 1045 41.19 18.33 -54.77
CA THR A 1045 40.68 18.93 -53.54
C THR A 1045 39.29 19.58 -53.65
N LEU A 1046 38.61 19.84 -52.51
CA LEU A 1046 38.14 21.18 -52.09
C LEU A 1046 37.45 21.17 -50.71
N ASN A 1047 38.27 21.33 -49.67
CA ASN A 1047 38.35 22.46 -48.73
C ASN A 1047 37.11 23.19 -48.12
N ALA A 1048 37.35 23.58 -46.87
CA ALA A 1048 37.02 24.86 -46.21
C ALA A 1048 35.62 25.02 -45.56
N ASN A 1049 35.45 25.66 -44.39
CA ASN A 1049 36.31 26.04 -43.26
C ASN A 1049 35.42 26.79 -42.23
N SER A 1050 35.91 26.88 -40.98
CA SER A 1050 35.81 28.07 -40.10
C SER A 1050 34.44 28.39 -39.45
N LYS A 1051 34.30 28.70 -38.15
CA LYS A 1051 35.22 29.24 -37.13
C LYS A 1051 34.54 29.13 -35.74
N ARG A 1052 35.33 28.75 -34.71
CA ARG A 1052 35.78 29.57 -33.55
C ARG A 1052 34.75 30.57 -32.96
N LEU A 1053 34.63 30.81 -31.65
CA LEU A 1053 35.69 31.01 -30.64
C LEU A 1053 35.07 31.24 -29.23
N HIS A 1054 35.72 30.73 -28.17
CA HIS A 1054 36.05 31.33 -26.85
C HIS A 1054 35.02 32.12 -25.99
N CYS A 1055 35.05 32.19 -24.65
CA CYS A 1055 35.78 31.53 -23.54
C CYS A 1055 35.45 32.25 -22.21
N PHE A 1056 35.93 31.68 -21.09
CA PHE A 1056 36.19 32.24 -19.75
C PHE A 1056 35.06 32.31 -18.68
N THR A 1057 35.07 31.28 -17.81
CA THR A 1057 35.35 31.31 -16.34
C THR A 1057 34.97 32.53 -15.50
N GLN A 1058 34.44 32.31 -14.27
CA GLN A 1058 35.22 32.35 -13.01
C GLN A 1058 34.34 32.25 -11.74
N TRP A 1059 34.76 31.34 -10.86
CA TRP A 1059 35.01 31.47 -9.40
C TRP A 1059 33.89 31.48 -8.33
N SER A 1060 34.09 30.49 -7.43
CA SER A 1060 34.02 30.48 -5.95
C SER A 1060 32.67 30.65 -5.25
N SER A 1061 32.14 29.58 -4.65
CA SER A 1061 32.40 29.19 -3.24
C SER A 1061 32.00 27.73 -3.03
#